data_AF-A0A0D6QNM8-F1
#
_entry.id   AF-A0A0D6QNM8-F1
#
_cell.length_a   1.000
_cell.length_b   1.000
_cell.length_c   1.000
_cell.angle_alpha   90.00
_cell.angle_beta   90.00
_cell.angle_gamma   90.00
#
_symmetry.space_group_name_H-M   'P 1'
#
loop_
_entity.id
_entity.type
_entity.pdbx_description
1 polymer ?
#
loop_
_entity_poly.entity_id
_entity_poly.type
_entity_poly.pdbx_seq_one_letter_code
_entity_poly.pdbx_strand_id
1 'polypeptide(L)'
;MRPNVLPSSTRPISSLPALPALLAGALAVALLPPAALAADPPPREAARAFAAIVDGSPLSGARVGILVSAVDTGEVIYARDPDVLLNPASNVKLVTSAAALDRLGPEYRFATEFLVEPKGGAARALYVRGKGDPSIVTERLWAMAGDLQHLGVKRIGELVVDEGFFDGERTGPGYDQEEGDRAYLAPAGALSLNFNAVAVHVGPGDRRGARGRVELEPASDYLEIENRTTTVRAGSPRRVIIESVARGGRQRIVVKGRVPLGSRTQPQWRRIEDPALYLGHTLARLLELRGVKVGKVRAGATPEGARLVLVAQSDPLGEIVRRLNKTSNNFVAEQLLKTLGAEVKGAPGTWPKGVQVVEEFLAEAGVPRGTYVMKNGSGLNDTNRFSARQLVTLLRAMYGRFPIQPEYLASLPVAGRDGTIRWRMEGTEAAGRLRAKTGTLENVTSLSGYVEDGAHRTLAFAVLVNDYPGRSAGVRRAVDALGAALAASGGPPAGLEAAVAQGKEPGPAAVVAVAATTDLARSAQPYYALARTGDPRNEPFLRGALRAEADPALRLAIAEAVYLSDPEGEAARRSFLDQVTPDAGVLGRLWSAMGTEEPPPVVPSIAELAGEGVPEALAKLVELAPAAALDGGLAARLAEALAGVAASAPDELVQALRAARASDADAAVGALGAGLARSDEREHPFPPALAALAGRQDELGAYARALGPRLEEARRAAEAVRAAPVLVPVPVPVGGAVVPASGR
;
A
#
# COMPACT_ATOMS: atom_id res chain seq x y z
N MET A 1 53.27 27.92 30.51
CA MET A 1 54.50 27.19 30.89
C MET A 1 54.47 25.79 30.28
N ARG A 2 55.61 25.31 29.83
CA ARG A 2 55.94 23.94 29.40
C ARG A 2 56.49 23.16 30.63
N PRO A 3 56.84 21.84 30.58
CA PRO A 3 56.51 20.79 29.59
C PRO A 3 56.35 19.33 30.16
N ASN A 4 56.19 18.36 29.23
CA ASN A 4 56.75 16.98 29.25
C ASN A 4 56.14 15.92 30.22
N VAL A 5 56.24 14.60 29.98
CA VAL A 5 57.24 13.81 29.20
C VAL A 5 56.59 12.69 28.34
N LEU A 6 57.10 12.49 27.11
CA LEU A 6 57.17 11.20 26.38
C LEU A 6 58.66 10.78 26.30
N PRO A 7 58.99 9.48 26.27
CA PRO A 7 59.41 8.82 25.00
C PRO A 7 58.88 7.35 24.92
N SER A 8 58.80 6.58 23.81
CA SER A 8 59.74 6.27 22.71
C SER A 8 61.07 5.63 23.22
N SER A 9 61.75 4.66 22.57
CA SER A 9 61.73 4.15 21.19
C SER A 9 62.48 2.79 21.01
N THR A 10 62.24 2.09 19.87
CA THR A 10 63.19 1.31 19.00
C THR A 10 64.05 0.11 19.48
N ARG A 11 63.87 -1.05 18.80
CA ARG A 11 64.79 -1.83 17.88
C ARG A 11 66.29 -2.08 18.26
N PRO A 12 67.09 -2.94 17.55
CA PRO A 12 66.84 -4.06 16.59
C PRO A 12 67.62 -5.35 16.98
N ILE A 13 67.73 -6.36 16.07
CA ILE A 13 69.02 -6.86 15.50
C ILE A 13 68.75 -7.97 14.47
N SER A 14 69.58 -8.02 13.42
CA SER A 14 69.55 -8.98 12.30
C SER A 14 70.95 -9.54 12.03
N SER A 15 71.08 -10.82 11.65
CA SER A 15 72.24 -11.29 10.86
C SER A 15 72.04 -12.69 10.25
N LEU A 16 72.35 -12.80 8.95
CA LEU A 16 72.70 -14.02 8.21
C LEU A 16 74.25 -14.16 8.22
N PRO A 17 74.84 -15.37 8.17
CA PRO A 17 75.30 -16.03 6.91
C PRO A 17 75.12 -17.59 6.93
N ALA A 18 75.41 -18.43 5.90
CA ALA A 18 75.64 -18.30 4.45
C ALA A 18 75.54 -19.72 3.76
N LEU A 19 75.85 -19.80 2.46
CA LEU A 19 75.97 -20.98 1.57
C LEU A 19 77.41 -21.59 1.60
N PRO A 20 77.75 -22.80 1.03
CA PRO A 20 77.22 -23.33 -0.25
C PRO A 20 77.19 -24.87 -0.53
N ALA A 21 76.72 -25.21 -1.75
CA ALA A 21 77.23 -26.24 -2.69
C ALA A 21 76.72 -27.72 -2.73
N LEU A 22 75.89 -27.97 -3.77
CA LEU A 22 76.02 -28.98 -4.85
C LEU A 22 75.70 -30.49 -4.69
N LEU A 23 74.93 -30.95 -5.70
CA LEU A 23 74.79 -32.27 -6.36
C LEU A 23 73.85 -33.39 -5.82
N ALA A 24 72.84 -33.64 -6.66
CA ALA A 24 72.41 -34.94 -7.22
C ALA A 24 71.66 -35.98 -6.37
N GLY A 25 70.58 -36.53 -6.96
CA GLY A 25 69.85 -37.70 -6.46
C GLY A 25 68.35 -37.61 -6.75
N ALA A 26 67.88 -38.27 -7.81
CA ALA A 26 66.46 -38.24 -8.17
C ALA A 26 65.63 -39.22 -7.32
N LEU A 27 64.49 -38.75 -6.79
CA LEU A 27 63.35 -39.61 -6.48
C LEU A 27 62.06 -38.90 -6.89
N ALA A 28 61.46 -39.34 -8.00
CA ALA A 28 60.23 -38.77 -8.52
C ALA A 28 59.02 -39.31 -7.74
N VAL A 29 58.62 -38.59 -6.68
CA VAL A 29 57.25 -38.67 -6.15
C VAL A 29 56.45 -37.57 -6.82
N ALA A 30 55.46 -37.94 -7.62
CA ALA A 30 54.57 -36.99 -8.28
C ALA A 30 53.63 -36.35 -7.24
N LEU A 31 54.10 -35.28 -6.59
CA LEU A 31 53.25 -34.34 -5.88
C LEU A 31 52.41 -33.56 -6.90
N LEU A 32 51.25 -34.12 -7.23
CA LEU A 32 50.16 -33.35 -7.83
C LEU A 32 49.92 -32.10 -6.95
N PRO A 33 49.74 -30.91 -7.54
CA PRO A 33 49.29 -29.77 -6.75
C PRO A 33 47.95 -30.14 -6.09
N PRO A 34 47.68 -29.69 -4.85
CA PRO A 34 46.35 -29.84 -4.29
C PRO A 34 45.39 -29.14 -5.25
N ALA A 35 44.51 -29.92 -5.89
CA ALA A 35 43.45 -29.35 -6.68
C ALA A 35 42.67 -28.43 -5.74
N ALA A 36 42.67 -27.13 -6.03
CA ALA A 36 41.74 -26.23 -5.39
C ALA A 36 40.35 -26.83 -5.64
N LEU A 37 39.65 -27.17 -4.56
CA LEU A 37 38.24 -27.53 -4.62
C LEU A 37 37.52 -26.28 -5.11
N ALA A 38 37.40 -26.16 -6.44
CA ALA A 38 36.48 -25.22 -7.05
C ALA A 38 35.12 -25.53 -6.46
N ALA A 39 34.52 -24.54 -5.79
CA ALA A 39 33.12 -24.65 -5.40
C ALA A 39 32.33 -24.96 -6.67
N ASP A 40 31.47 -25.98 -6.62
CA ASP A 40 30.60 -26.30 -7.75
C ASP A 40 29.83 -25.03 -8.15
N PRO A 41 29.77 -24.69 -9.44
CA PRO A 41 28.98 -23.55 -9.88
C PRO A 41 27.54 -23.73 -9.40
N PRO A 42 26.83 -22.63 -9.07
CA PRO A 42 25.47 -22.70 -8.52
C PRO A 42 24.62 -23.64 -9.36
N PRO A 43 23.85 -24.58 -8.75
CA PRO A 43 23.21 -25.68 -9.46
C PRO A 43 22.50 -25.18 -10.71
N ARG A 44 22.82 -25.78 -11.86
CA ARG A 44 22.37 -25.28 -13.19
C ARG A 44 20.86 -25.03 -13.27
N GLU A 45 20.10 -25.75 -12.45
CA GLU A 45 18.65 -25.63 -12.26
C GLU A 45 18.23 -24.29 -11.61
N ALA A 46 18.92 -23.83 -10.56
CA ALA A 46 18.60 -22.56 -9.91
C ALA A 46 18.86 -21.38 -10.86
N ALA A 47 20.01 -21.38 -11.56
CA ALA A 47 20.31 -20.36 -12.58
C ALA A 47 19.27 -20.32 -13.71
N ARG A 48 18.78 -21.49 -14.15
CA ARG A 48 17.69 -21.61 -15.13
C ARG A 48 16.35 -21.11 -14.57
N ALA A 49 16.03 -21.41 -13.32
CA ALA A 49 14.80 -20.95 -12.66
C ALA A 49 14.77 -19.42 -12.55
N PHE A 50 15.88 -18.80 -12.14
CA PHE A 50 16.01 -17.34 -12.13
C PHE A 50 15.86 -16.76 -13.53
N ALA A 51 16.59 -17.26 -14.53
CA ALA A 51 16.46 -16.80 -15.92
C ALA A 51 15.01 -16.90 -16.42
N ALA A 52 14.33 -18.03 -16.20
CA ALA A 52 12.95 -18.23 -16.60
C ALA A 52 11.94 -17.25 -15.98
N ILE A 53 12.22 -16.74 -14.77
CA ILE A 53 11.40 -15.70 -14.12
C ILE A 53 11.76 -14.30 -14.65
N VAL A 54 13.05 -13.97 -14.80
CA VAL A 54 13.47 -12.61 -15.18
C VAL A 54 13.33 -12.32 -16.69
N ASP A 55 13.51 -13.33 -17.55
CA ASP A 55 13.29 -13.20 -19.00
C ASP A 55 11.80 -13.34 -19.38
N GLY A 56 10.95 -13.72 -18.43
CA GLY A 56 9.50 -13.84 -18.61
C GLY A 56 8.76 -12.50 -18.50
N SER A 57 7.52 -12.47 -19.01
CA SER A 57 6.56 -11.42 -18.64
C SER A 57 6.25 -11.53 -17.14
N PRO A 58 6.18 -10.43 -16.37
CA PRO A 58 6.22 -9.02 -16.81
C PRO A 58 7.59 -8.34 -16.64
N LEU A 59 8.68 -9.08 -16.41
CA LEU A 59 10.03 -8.51 -16.20
C LEU A 59 10.78 -8.21 -17.51
N SER A 60 10.42 -8.87 -18.61
CA SER A 60 11.07 -8.72 -19.92
C SER A 60 11.07 -7.31 -20.51
N GLY A 61 10.14 -6.44 -20.09
CA GLY A 61 10.05 -5.03 -20.50
C GLY A 61 10.64 -4.02 -19.51
N ALA A 62 11.28 -4.48 -18.43
CA ALA A 62 11.76 -3.64 -17.32
C ALA A 62 13.29 -3.53 -17.30
N ARG A 63 13.83 -2.48 -16.66
CA ARG A 63 15.24 -2.47 -16.25
C ARG A 63 15.38 -3.23 -14.93
N VAL A 64 16.20 -4.29 -14.94
CA VAL A 64 16.31 -5.23 -13.82
C VAL A 64 17.75 -5.37 -13.36
N GLY A 65 18.05 -4.87 -12.15
CA GLY A 65 19.33 -5.10 -11.47
C GLY A 65 19.18 -6.16 -10.38
N ILE A 66 19.90 -7.27 -10.49
CA ILE A 66 19.89 -8.37 -9.52
C ILE A 66 21.31 -8.77 -9.13
N LEU A 67 21.56 -8.95 -7.84
CA LEU A 67 22.71 -9.70 -7.33
C LEU A 67 22.27 -10.60 -6.17
N VAL A 68 22.82 -11.82 -6.15
CA VAL A 68 22.66 -12.83 -5.11
C VAL A 68 24.04 -13.36 -4.76
N SER A 69 24.40 -13.33 -3.47
CA SER A 69 25.70 -13.79 -3.01
C SER A 69 25.61 -14.52 -1.68
N ALA A 70 26.36 -15.60 -1.52
CA ALA A 70 26.55 -16.25 -0.23
C ALA A 70 27.23 -15.27 0.73
N VAL A 71 26.67 -15.09 1.93
CA VAL A 71 27.13 -14.01 2.83
C VAL A 71 28.58 -14.23 3.27
N ASP A 72 28.88 -15.45 3.72
CA ASP A 72 30.16 -15.81 4.34
C ASP A 72 31.32 -15.82 3.33
N THR A 73 31.14 -16.46 2.18
CA THR A 73 32.19 -16.61 1.16
C THR A 73 32.25 -15.45 0.18
N GLY A 74 31.13 -14.76 -0.07
CA GLY A 74 31.01 -13.78 -1.15
C GLY A 74 30.92 -14.38 -2.55
N GLU A 75 30.75 -15.69 -2.66
CA GLU A 75 30.43 -16.37 -3.91
C GLU A 75 29.17 -15.73 -4.53
N VAL A 76 29.18 -15.49 -5.85
CA VAL A 76 28.03 -14.95 -6.57
C VAL A 76 27.20 -16.10 -7.13
N ILE A 77 26.00 -16.27 -6.58
CA ILE A 77 25.06 -17.35 -6.96
C ILE A 77 24.28 -16.97 -8.24
N TYR A 78 23.92 -15.69 -8.37
CA TYR A 78 23.24 -15.16 -9.55
C TYR A 78 23.46 -13.65 -9.68
N ALA A 79 23.58 -13.17 -10.91
CA ALA A 79 23.69 -11.75 -11.21
C ALA A 79 23.03 -11.42 -12.56
N ARG A 80 22.35 -10.27 -12.63
CA ARG A 80 21.88 -9.64 -13.87
C ARG A 80 22.04 -8.14 -13.71
N ASP A 81 22.77 -7.51 -14.61
CA ASP A 81 23.08 -6.07 -14.59
C ASP A 81 23.41 -5.54 -13.17
N PRO A 82 24.22 -6.23 -12.35
CA PRO A 82 24.30 -5.96 -10.91
C PRO A 82 24.83 -4.56 -10.57
N ASP A 83 25.47 -3.90 -11.53
CA ASP A 83 26.08 -2.58 -11.44
C ASP A 83 25.22 -1.45 -12.03
N VAL A 84 24.04 -1.75 -12.61
CA VAL A 84 23.16 -0.69 -13.14
C VAL A 84 22.57 0.16 -12.00
N LEU A 85 22.64 1.48 -12.15
CA LEU A 85 22.08 2.43 -11.18
C LEU A 85 20.58 2.63 -11.42
N LEU A 86 19.77 2.15 -10.48
CA LEU A 86 18.31 2.20 -10.50
C LEU A 86 17.77 2.95 -9.28
N ASN A 87 16.53 3.43 -9.35
CA ASN A 87 15.86 3.95 -8.15
C ASN A 87 15.51 2.77 -7.23
N PRO A 88 16.09 2.68 -6.01
CA PRO A 88 15.84 1.54 -5.11
C PRO A 88 14.52 1.66 -4.33
N ALA A 89 13.77 2.76 -4.48
CA ALA A 89 12.64 3.14 -3.65
C ALA A 89 12.98 3.01 -2.14
N SER A 90 12.06 2.51 -1.31
CA SER A 90 12.27 2.35 0.13
C SER A 90 13.40 1.40 0.56
N ASN A 91 14.18 0.81 -0.36
CA ASN A 91 15.42 0.11 0.01
C ASN A 91 16.57 1.07 0.36
N VAL A 92 16.46 2.40 0.11
CA VAL A 92 17.36 3.39 0.75
C VAL A 92 17.32 3.28 2.28
N LYS A 93 16.18 2.88 2.87
CA LYS A 93 16.07 2.69 4.31
C LYS A 93 17.03 1.63 4.87
N LEU A 94 17.48 0.66 4.06
CA LEU A 94 18.56 -0.26 4.44
C LEU A 94 19.85 0.51 4.73
N VAL A 95 20.22 1.44 3.84
CA VAL A 95 21.38 2.32 3.99
C VAL A 95 21.23 3.23 5.22
N THR A 96 20.11 3.95 5.31
CA THR A 96 19.87 4.93 6.39
C THR A 96 19.82 4.27 7.77
N SER A 97 19.17 3.11 7.89
CA SER A 97 19.11 2.37 9.17
C SER A 97 20.44 1.71 9.54
N ALA A 98 21.20 1.20 8.57
CA ALA A 98 22.54 0.68 8.81
C ALA A 98 23.49 1.78 9.35
N ALA A 99 23.53 2.94 8.69
CA ALA A 99 24.32 4.08 9.15
C ALA A 99 23.87 4.60 10.52
N ALA A 100 22.57 4.64 10.79
CA ALA A 100 22.03 5.05 12.10
C ALA A 100 22.50 4.11 13.23
N LEU A 101 22.32 2.79 13.06
CA LEU A 101 22.77 1.80 14.04
C LEU A 101 24.28 1.81 14.24
N ASP A 102 25.06 2.05 13.18
CA ASP A 102 26.51 2.08 13.24
C ASP A 102 27.07 3.32 13.97
N ARG A 103 26.58 4.51 13.60
CA ARG A 103 27.15 5.78 14.10
C ARG A 103 26.62 6.19 15.47
N LEU A 104 25.40 5.78 15.82
CA LEU A 104 24.77 6.13 17.10
C LEU A 104 24.75 4.95 18.08
N GLY A 105 24.76 3.71 17.58
CA GLY A 105 24.61 2.48 18.37
C GLY A 105 23.13 2.11 18.61
N PRO A 106 22.81 0.81 18.76
CA PRO A 106 21.43 0.35 18.93
C PRO A 106 20.75 0.85 20.22
N GLU A 107 21.54 1.13 21.27
CA GLU A 107 21.07 1.67 22.55
C GLU A 107 20.93 3.20 22.57
N TYR A 108 21.21 3.90 21.46
CA TYR A 108 20.97 5.35 21.38
C TYR A 108 19.51 5.67 21.65
N ARG A 109 19.27 6.74 22.42
CA ARG A 109 17.94 7.25 22.74
C ARG A 109 17.87 8.74 22.46
N PHE A 110 16.87 9.12 21.68
CA PHE A 110 16.56 10.51 21.41
C PHE A 110 16.07 11.18 22.71
N ALA A 111 16.49 12.43 22.94
CA ALA A 111 16.11 13.20 24.11
C ALA A 111 15.09 14.29 23.76
N THR A 112 14.08 14.45 24.62
CA THR A 112 13.24 15.65 24.69
C THR A 112 13.43 16.28 26.06
N GLU A 113 13.95 17.49 26.07
CA GLU A 113 14.35 18.21 27.28
C GLU A 113 13.27 19.24 27.64
N PHE A 114 12.89 19.28 28.92
CA PHE A 114 11.95 20.24 29.47
C PHE A 114 12.69 21.16 30.44
N LEU A 115 12.71 22.46 30.16
CA LEU A 115 13.42 23.46 30.94
C LEU A 115 12.47 24.57 31.40
N VAL A 116 12.71 25.14 32.59
CA VAL A 116 11.81 26.13 33.20
C VAL A 116 12.57 27.42 33.50
N GLU A 117 11.96 28.56 33.17
CA GLU A 117 12.29 29.86 33.76
C GLU A 117 11.30 30.12 34.92
N PRO A 118 11.74 30.12 36.19
CA PRO A 118 10.85 30.27 37.34
C PRO A 118 10.46 31.74 37.62
N LYS A 119 9.23 31.98 38.07
CA LYS A 119 8.76 33.29 38.57
C LYS A 119 7.68 33.12 39.64
N GLY A 120 7.99 33.52 40.87
CA GLY A 120 7.00 33.62 41.96
C GLY A 120 6.23 32.32 42.28
N GLY A 121 6.91 31.16 42.25
CA GLY A 121 6.28 29.85 42.50
C GLY A 121 5.56 29.24 41.28
N ALA A 122 5.61 29.88 40.11
CA ALA A 122 5.15 29.34 38.83
C ALA A 122 6.31 29.25 37.81
N ALA A 123 6.11 28.50 36.73
CA ALA A 123 6.96 28.63 35.54
C ALA A 123 6.51 29.89 34.77
N ARG A 124 7.40 30.88 34.60
CA ARG A 124 7.18 31.97 33.64
C ARG A 124 7.11 31.38 32.25
N ALA A 125 8.08 30.56 31.90
CA ALA A 125 8.13 29.79 30.66
C ALA A 125 8.50 28.33 30.95
N LEU A 126 7.86 27.42 30.22
CA LEU A 126 8.31 26.03 30.03
C LEU A 126 8.83 25.93 28.60
N TYR A 127 10.11 25.64 28.44
CA TYR A 127 10.76 25.34 27.18
C TYR A 127 10.73 23.82 26.97
N VAL A 128 10.31 23.40 25.78
CA VAL A 128 10.40 22.01 25.31
C VAL A 128 11.41 22.02 24.17
N ARG A 129 12.55 21.37 24.36
CA ARG A 129 13.65 21.32 23.38
C ARG A 129 13.81 19.89 22.88
N GLY A 130 13.46 19.68 21.61
CA GLY A 130 13.49 18.35 21.00
C GLY A 130 14.83 18.07 20.33
N LYS A 131 15.32 16.83 20.44
CA LYS A 131 16.48 16.33 19.68
C LYS A 131 16.08 15.26 18.66
N GLY A 132 14.97 15.49 17.95
CA GLY A 132 14.57 14.68 16.80
C GLY A 132 13.82 13.37 17.10
N ASP A 133 13.37 13.12 18.33
CA ASP A 133 12.67 11.88 18.73
C ASP A 133 11.50 11.55 17.77
N PRO A 134 11.64 10.50 16.94
CA PRO A 134 10.62 10.15 15.94
C PRO A 134 9.52 9.25 16.52
N SER A 135 9.58 8.93 17.82
CA SER A 135 8.77 7.92 18.50
C SER A 135 7.75 8.48 19.51
N ILE A 136 7.65 9.81 19.65
CA ILE A 136 6.65 10.43 20.53
C ILE A 136 5.25 10.22 19.94
N VAL A 137 4.42 9.50 20.69
CA VAL A 137 2.98 9.33 20.46
C VAL A 137 2.17 9.97 21.59
N THR A 138 0.87 10.17 21.39
CA THR A 138 -0.03 10.84 22.35
C THR A 138 0.07 10.27 23.77
N GLU A 139 0.12 8.95 23.92
CA GLU A 139 0.20 8.23 25.20
C GLU A 139 1.51 8.52 25.93
N ARG A 140 2.61 8.61 25.16
CA ARG A 140 3.95 8.94 25.67
C ARG A 140 4.03 10.42 26.06
N LEU A 141 3.40 11.32 25.30
CA LEU A 141 3.27 12.73 25.65
C LEU A 141 2.38 12.95 26.89
N TRP A 142 1.34 12.13 27.06
CA TRP A 142 0.49 12.11 28.25
C TRP A 142 1.22 11.65 29.52
N ALA A 143 2.19 10.73 29.38
CA ALA A 143 3.10 10.36 30.46
C ALA A 143 4.02 11.54 30.84
N MET A 144 4.69 12.16 29.87
CA MET A 144 5.54 13.34 30.09
C MET A 144 4.78 14.50 30.79
N ALA A 145 3.53 14.75 30.39
CA ALA A 145 2.66 15.73 31.05
C ALA A 145 2.36 15.37 32.52
N GLY A 146 2.31 14.08 32.85
CA GLY A 146 2.21 13.57 34.22
C GLY A 146 3.49 13.79 35.02
N ASP A 147 4.64 13.52 34.43
CA ASP A 147 5.95 13.72 35.09
C ASP A 147 6.15 15.21 35.44
N LEU A 148 5.83 16.12 34.52
CA LEU A 148 5.84 17.57 34.78
C LEU A 148 4.89 17.98 35.93
N GLN A 149 3.68 17.39 35.97
CA GLN A 149 2.69 17.64 37.03
C GLN A 149 3.21 17.15 38.41
N HIS A 150 3.86 15.99 38.45
CA HIS A 150 4.48 15.39 39.65
C HIS A 150 5.72 16.15 40.12
N LEU A 151 6.52 16.69 39.20
CA LEU A 151 7.63 17.63 39.48
C LEU A 151 7.16 19.00 40.02
N GLY A 152 5.85 19.17 40.25
CA GLY A 152 5.28 20.35 40.89
C GLY A 152 4.89 21.48 39.94
N VAL A 153 4.97 21.30 38.62
CA VAL A 153 4.52 22.31 37.66
C VAL A 153 3.00 22.45 37.74
N LYS A 154 2.51 23.57 38.31
CA LYS A 154 1.06 23.87 38.44
C LYS A 154 0.57 24.98 37.51
N ARG A 155 1.49 25.85 37.05
CA ARG A 155 1.19 26.98 36.16
C ARG A 155 2.39 27.29 35.28
N ILE A 156 2.13 27.51 34.00
CA ILE A 156 3.07 27.88 32.93
C ILE A 156 2.54 29.15 32.27
N GLY A 157 3.34 30.23 32.23
CA GLY A 157 2.96 31.49 31.57
C GLY A 157 3.08 31.43 30.04
N GLU A 158 4.17 30.85 29.54
CA GLU A 158 4.41 30.55 28.13
C GLU A 158 4.93 29.11 27.98
N LEU A 159 4.43 28.37 26.99
CA LEU A 159 5.03 27.11 26.54
C LEU A 159 5.78 27.41 25.24
N VAL A 160 7.10 27.27 25.27
CA VAL A 160 7.99 27.58 24.16
C VAL A 160 8.52 26.29 23.56
N VAL A 161 8.31 26.08 22.27
CA VAL A 161 8.86 24.93 21.54
C VAL A 161 10.14 25.33 20.81
N ASP A 162 11.23 24.63 21.11
CA ASP A 162 12.57 24.87 20.59
C ASP A 162 12.98 23.74 19.65
N GLU A 163 13.16 24.11 18.38
CA GLU A 163 13.51 23.21 17.29
C GLU A 163 14.98 23.30 16.84
N GLY A 164 15.82 24.10 17.51
CA GLY A 164 17.16 24.46 17.05
C GLY A 164 18.16 23.29 16.88
N PHE A 165 17.77 22.06 17.21
CA PHE A 165 18.54 20.85 16.90
C PHE A 165 18.58 20.51 15.41
N PHE A 166 17.54 20.88 14.64
CA PHE A 166 17.51 20.78 13.18
C PHE A 166 17.46 22.16 12.53
N ASP A 167 17.74 22.23 11.23
CA ASP A 167 17.48 23.43 10.43
C ASP A 167 15.97 23.63 10.20
N GLY A 168 15.61 24.82 9.68
CA GLY A 168 14.23 25.16 9.34
C GLY A 168 13.68 24.48 8.09
N GLU A 169 14.46 23.66 7.38
CA GLU A 169 13.97 22.89 6.24
C GLU A 169 13.14 21.70 6.77
N ARG A 170 11.82 21.75 6.57
CA ARG A 170 10.92 20.69 7.06
C ARG A 170 10.70 19.56 6.05
N THR A 171 10.90 19.77 4.75
CA THR A 171 10.74 18.76 3.70
C THR A 171 12.06 18.50 2.98
N GLY A 172 12.36 17.21 2.73
CA GLY A 172 13.63 16.79 2.12
C GLY A 172 13.59 16.73 0.59
N PRO A 173 14.74 16.54 -0.08
CA PRO A 173 14.80 16.45 -1.53
C PRO A 173 13.86 15.39 -2.12
N GLY A 174 13.06 15.78 -3.13
CA GLY A 174 12.10 14.91 -3.81
C GLY A 174 10.67 15.00 -3.27
N TYR A 175 10.43 15.60 -2.10
CA TYR A 175 9.07 15.82 -1.58
C TYR A 175 8.26 16.79 -2.47
N ASP A 176 8.95 17.65 -3.23
CA ASP A 176 8.43 18.57 -4.24
C ASP A 176 7.83 17.87 -5.48
N GLN A 177 8.10 16.57 -5.68
CA GLN A 177 7.59 15.80 -6.81
C GLN A 177 6.15 15.27 -6.61
N GLU A 178 5.58 15.38 -5.40
CA GLU A 178 4.19 15.00 -5.13
C GLU A 178 3.46 16.06 -4.28
N GLU A 179 2.33 16.55 -4.80
CA GLU A 179 1.41 17.39 -4.03
C GLU A 179 0.43 16.55 -3.21
N GLY A 180 0.22 16.92 -1.95
CA GLY A 180 -0.84 16.33 -1.12
C GLY A 180 -0.59 16.42 0.39
N ASP A 181 -1.64 16.10 1.15
CA ASP A 181 -1.67 16.12 2.61
C ASP A 181 -1.54 14.71 3.24
N ARG A 182 -1.10 13.73 2.44
CA ARG A 182 -0.92 12.32 2.86
C ARG A 182 0.15 12.20 3.94
N ALA A 183 -0.09 11.36 4.95
CA ALA A 183 0.80 11.23 6.12
C ALA A 183 2.23 10.76 5.81
N TYR A 184 2.51 10.10 4.68
CA TYR A 184 3.88 9.74 4.31
C TYR A 184 4.70 10.91 3.72
N LEU A 185 4.04 12.04 3.41
CA LEU A 185 4.64 13.34 3.09
C LEU A 185 4.80 14.20 4.35
N ALA A 186 4.70 13.62 5.54
CA ALA A 186 4.88 14.33 6.81
C ALA A 186 6.26 15.01 6.88
N PRO A 187 6.33 16.31 7.24
CA PRO A 187 7.59 17.02 7.38
C PRO A 187 8.41 16.52 8.58
N ALA A 188 9.73 16.65 8.47
CA ALA A 188 10.68 16.47 9.57
C ALA A 188 10.60 17.63 10.57
N GLY A 189 10.94 17.35 11.83
CA GLY A 189 10.92 18.33 12.92
C GLY A 189 11.69 17.84 14.14
N ALA A 190 12.46 18.75 14.76
CA ALA A 190 13.22 18.42 15.97
C ALA A 190 12.31 18.07 17.16
N LEU A 191 11.09 18.63 17.17
CA LEU A 191 9.95 18.18 17.96
C LEU A 191 8.92 17.58 17.01
N SER A 192 8.44 16.38 17.33
CA SER A 192 7.50 15.63 16.48
C SER A 192 6.51 14.85 17.33
N LEU A 193 5.29 14.64 16.82
CA LEU A 193 4.22 13.92 17.52
C LEU A 193 3.42 13.07 16.51
N ASN A 194 3.17 11.80 16.85
CA ASN A 194 2.39 10.87 16.02
C ASN A 194 2.87 10.80 14.56
N PHE A 195 4.20 10.74 14.38
CA PHE A 195 4.86 10.78 13.06
C PHE A 195 4.54 12.02 12.22
N ASN A 196 4.21 13.13 12.89
CA ASN A 196 3.74 14.39 12.31
C ASN A 196 2.51 14.19 11.41
N ALA A 197 1.56 13.41 11.93
CA ALA A 197 0.24 13.22 11.36
C ALA A 197 -0.85 13.27 12.44
N VAL A 198 -2.07 13.63 12.02
CA VAL A 198 -3.29 13.56 12.85
C VAL A 198 -4.31 12.61 12.23
N ALA A 199 -5.02 11.85 13.08
CA ALA A 199 -6.17 11.07 12.64
C ALA A 199 -7.44 11.92 12.60
N VAL A 200 -8.10 11.92 11.46
CA VAL A 200 -9.39 12.57 11.22
C VAL A 200 -10.46 11.49 11.17
N HIS A 201 -11.21 11.33 12.25
CA HIS A 201 -12.29 10.37 12.39
C HIS A 201 -13.58 10.95 11.82
N VAL A 202 -14.17 10.30 10.81
CA VAL A 202 -15.40 10.79 10.15
C VAL A 202 -16.51 9.75 10.18
N GLY A 203 -17.62 10.09 10.84
CA GLY A 203 -18.83 9.27 10.99
C GLY A 203 -20.13 10.06 10.70
N PRO A 204 -21.28 9.39 10.60
CA PRO A 204 -22.55 10.07 10.34
C PRO A 204 -23.00 10.91 11.53
N GLY A 205 -23.81 11.93 11.25
CA GLY A 205 -24.59 12.64 12.28
C GLY A 205 -25.87 11.87 12.60
N ASP A 206 -26.65 12.42 13.54
CA ASP A 206 -27.73 11.66 14.19
C ASP A 206 -28.99 11.50 13.33
N ARG A 207 -29.10 12.26 12.22
CA ARG A 207 -30.22 12.19 11.26
C ARG A 207 -29.82 12.69 9.87
N ARG A 208 -30.63 12.33 8.86
CA ARG A 208 -30.46 12.80 7.47
C ARG A 208 -30.46 14.32 7.42
N GLY A 209 -29.53 14.88 6.65
CA GLY A 209 -29.33 16.33 6.49
C GLY A 209 -28.56 17.02 7.62
N ALA A 210 -28.28 16.35 8.76
CA ALA A 210 -27.34 16.88 9.75
C ALA A 210 -25.89 16.77 9.26
N ARG A 211 -24.96 17.58 9.80
CA ARG A 211 -23.53 17.38 9.53
C ARG A 211 -23.07 16.03 10.06
N GLY A 212 -22.10 15.40 9.39
CA GLY A 212 -21.41 14.23 9.93
C GLY A 212 -20.64 14.58 11.20
N ARG A 213 -20.35 13.59 12.05
CA ARG A 213 -19.41 13.77 13.16
C ARG A 213 -17.97 13.72 12.63
N VAL A 214 -17.18 14.71 12.98
CA VAL A 214 -15.76 14.84 12.61
C VAL A 214 -14.97 15.11 13.88
N GLU A 215 -14.08 14.20 14.21
CA GLU A 215 -13.28 14.20 15.43
C GLU A 215 -11.79 14.10 15.06
N LEU A 216 -10.93 14.76 15.83
CA LEU A 216 -9.48 14.74 15.64
C LEU A 216 -8.82 14.01 16.79
N GLU A 217 -7.86 13.15 16.49
CA GLU A 217 -7.09 12.43 17.49
C GLU A 217 -5.58 12.61 17.26
N PRO A 218 -4.85 13.18 18.25
CA PRO A 218 -5.35 13.95 19.40
C PRO A 218 -5.99 15.29 19.01
N ALA A 219 -6.99 15.72 19.78
CA ALA A 219 -7.55 17.07 19.70
C ALA A 219 -6.56 18.12 20.26
N SER A 220 -6.43 19.25 19.56
CA SER A 220 -5.40 20.26 19.83
C SER A 220 -5.80 21.64 19.27
N ASP A 221 -5.51 22.71 20.00
CA ASP A 221 -5.81 24.11 19.60
C ASP A 221 -4.98 24.60 18.39
N TYR A 222 -4.02 23.79 17.93
CA TYR A 222 -3.33 23.98 16.66
C TYR A 222 -4.22 23.66 15.45
N LEU A 223 -5.28 22.85 15.63
CA LEU A 223 -6.10 22.32 14.54
C LEU A 223 -7.48 22.98 14.49
N GLU A 224 -7.85 23.51 13.32
CA GLU A 224 -9.18 24.07 13.06
C GLU A 224 -10.00 23.12 12.18
N ILE A 225 -11.07 22.52 12.71
CA ILE A 225 -11.97 21.66 11.92
C ILE A 225 -12.97 22.54 11.14
N GLU A 226 -12.98 22.41 9.81
CA GLU A 226 -14.04 22.96 8.97
C GLU A 226 -14.89 21.82 8.38
N ASN A 227 -15.86 21.36 9.17
CA ASN A 227 -16.74 20.25 8.82
C ASN A 227 -17.86 20.70 7.86
N ARG A 228 -17.67 20.44 6.57
CA ARG A 228 -18.63 20.60 5.46
C ARG A 228 -19.25 19.26 5.02
N THR A 229 -19.37 18.28 5.92
CA THR A 229 -20.02 16.99 5.61
C THR A 229 -21.55 17.07 5.76
N THR A 230 -22.26 16.20 5.06
CA THR A 230 -23.72 16.03 5.17
C THR A 230 -24.06 14.55 5.35
N THR A 231 -24.92 14.26 6.31
CA THR A 231 -25.40 12.91 6.60
C THR A 231 -26.50 12.50 5.63
N VAL A 232 -26.28 11.43 4.88
CA VAL A 232 -27.21 10.89 3.87
C VAL A 232 -27.94 9.64 4.39
N ARG A 233 -28.86 9.04 3.59
CA ARG A 233 -29.63 7.85 4.02
C ARG A 233 -28.68 6.68 4.31
N ALA A 234 -29.15 5.67 5.05
CA ALA A 234 -28.48 4.37 5.08
C ALA A 234 -28.51 3.73 3.68
N GLY A 235 -27.46 2.99 3.31
CA GLY A 235 -27.16 2.63 1.90
C GLY A 235 -26.78 3.82 1.02
N SER A 236 -26.79 5.04 1.57
CA SER A 236 -26.21 6.26 0.99
C SER A 236 -24.80 6.02 0.44
N PRO A 237 -24.45 6.62 -0.71
CA PRO A 237 -23.05 6.77 -1.03
C PRO A 237 -22.19 7.67 -0.10
N ARG A 238 -21.15 7.08 0.52
CA ARG A 238 -20.12 7.73 1.34
C ARG A 238 -19.04 8.34 0.45
N ARG A 239 -18.84 9.65 0.55
CA ARG A 239 -17.73 10.33 -0.10
C ARG A 239 -17.16 11.36 0.86
N VAL A 240 -15.97 11.09 1.41
CA VAL A 240 -15.31 11.98 2.38
C VAL A 240 -13.97 12.42 1.81
N ILE A 241 -13.87 13.71 1.48
CA ILE A 241 -12.61 14.37 1.14
C ILE A 241 -12.16 15.14 2.37
N ILE A 242 -10.90 14.97 2.76
CA ILE A 242 -10.24 15.75 3.79
C ILE A 242 -9.06 16.44 3.13
N GLU A 243 -9.01 17.76 3.30
CA GLU A 243 -7.96 18.66 2.82
C GLU A 243 -7.37 19.41 4.01
N SER A 244 -6.03 19.40 4.14
CA SER A 244 -5.32 20.16 5.17
C SER A 244 -4.70 21.44 4.58
N VAL A 245 -4.93 22.60 5.22
CA VAL A 245 -4.43 23.91 4.76
C VAL A 245 -3.78 24.66 5.92
N ALA A 246 -2.53 25.07 5.76
CA ALA A 246 -1.84 25.93 6.74
C ALA A 246 -2.46 27.33 6.76
N ARG A 247 -2.76 27.86 7.95
CA ARG A 247 -3.40 29.17 8.12
C ARG A 247 -2.94 29.83 9.42
N GLY A 248 -2.09 30.84 9.33
CA GLY A 248 -1.78 31.75 10.44
C GLY A 248 -1.19 31.09 11.69
N GLY A 249 -0.26 30.15 11.52
CA GLY A 249 0.35 29.40 12.64
C GLY A 249 -0.50 28.23 13.17
N ARG A 250 -1.62 27.92 12.50
CA ARG A 250 -2.47 26.76 12.72
C ARG A 250 -2.62 25.95 11.43
N GLN A 251 -3.21 24.77 11.54
CA GLN A 251 -3.60 23.97 10.38
C GLN A 251 -5.11 23.71 10.38
N ARG A 252 -5.76 24.09 9.28
CA ARG A 252 -7.18 23.87 9.05
C ARG A 252 -7.41 22.55 8.35
N ILE A 253 -8.29 21.72 8.90
CA ILE A 253 -8.72 20.44 8.35
C ILE A 253 -10.14 20.63 7.80
N VAL A 254 -10.25 20.77 6.48
CA VAL A 254 -11.54 20.89 5.78
C VAL A 254 -12.04 19.49 5.45
N VAL A 255 -13.19 19.10 5.98
CA VAL A 255 -13.79 17.77 5.74
C VAL A 255 -15.10 17.93 5.00
N LYS A 256 -15.21 17.44 3.77
CA LYS A 256 -16.36 17.67 2.88
C LYS A 256 -16.93 16.39 2.28
N GLY A 257 -18.23 16.40 2.01
CA GLY A 257 -18.94 15.34 1.26
C GLY A 257 -20.02 14.60 2.06
N ARG A 258 -20.35 13.38 1.64
CA ARG A 258 -21.52 12.59 2.08
C ARG A 258 -21.09 11.53 3.11
N VAL A 259 -21.85 11.38 4.21
CA VAL A 259 -21.63 10.33 5.21
C VAL A 259 -22.93 9.56 5.48
N PRO A 260 -23.03 8.25 5.20
CA PRO A 260 -24.29 7.52 5.30
C PRO A 260 -24.68 7.24 6.75
N LEU A 261 -25.96 7.44 7.08
CA LEU A 261 -26.57 6.96 8.32
C LEU A 261 -26.26 5.47 8.54
N GLY A 262 -25.85 5.11 9.75
CA GLY A 262 -25.43 3.75 10.11
C GLY A 262 -24.03 3.35 9.65
N SER A 263 -23.32 4.14 8.82
CA SER A 263 -21.93 3.84 8.47
C SER A 263 -20.98 3.97 9.67
N ARG A 264 -19.95 3.14 9.71
CA ARG A 264 -18.91 3.19 10.76
C ARG A 264 -18.10 4.48 10.64
N THR A 265 -17.67 5.01 11.78
CA THR A 265 -16.61 6.04 11.83
C THR A 265 -15.31 5.44 11.29
N GLN A 266 -14.60 6.17 10.44
CA GLN A 266 -13.31 5.75 9.87
C GLN A 266 -12.24 6.83 10.09
N PRO A 267 -11.02 6.48 10.53
CA PRO A 267 -9.89 7.39 10.54
C PRO A 267 -9.32 7.59 9.13
N GLN A 268 -8.91 8.82 8.82
CA GLN A 268 -7.94 9.09 7.77
C GLN A 268 -6.79 9.94 8.34
N TRP A 269 -5.55 9.56 8.04
CA TRP A 269 -4.38 10.29 8.51
C TRP A 269 -4.00 11.43 7.57
N ARG A 270 -3.63 12.58 8.13
CA ARG A 270 -3.16 13.76 7.40
C ARG A 270 -1.88 14.32 8.00
N ARG A 271 -0.97 14.78 7.14
CA ARG A 271 0.32 15.38 7.53
C ARG A 271 0.10 16.63 8.36
N ILE A 272 1.05 16.95 9.23
CA ILE A 272 1.08 18.17 10.03
C ILE A 272 2.14 19.13 9.46
N GLU A 273 1.76 20.39 9.20
CA GLU A 273 2.66 21.35 8.54
C GLU A 273 3.70 21.96 9.49
N ASP A 274 3.32 22.23 10.76
CA ASP A 274 4.23 22.64 11.83
C ASP A 274 4.24 21.61 12.98
N PRO A 275 5.15 20.63 12.93
CA PRO A 275 5.31 19.59 13.95
C PRO A 275 5.44 20.09 15.40
N ALA A 276 6.19 21.17 15.62
CA ALA A 276 6.50 21.65 16.95
C ALA A 276 5.35 22.42 17.58
N LEU A 277 4.67 23.28 16.83
CA LEU A 277 3.45 23.94 17.32
C LEU A 277 2.34 22.90 17.58
N TYR A 278 2.20 21.87 16.74
CA TYR A 278 1.28 20.77 16.99
C TYR A 278 1.60 20.01 18.29
N LEU A 279 2.87 19.65 18.53
CA LEU A 279 3.30 19.04 19.80
C LEU A 279 3.05 19.99 20.98
N GLY A 280 3.41 21.27 20.86
CA GLY A 280 3.28 22.27 21.92
C GLY A 280 1.84 22.52 22.35
N HIS A 281 0.92 22.68 21.40
CA HIS A 281 -0.52 22.83 21.67
C HIS A 281 -1.14 21.55 22.23
N THR A 282 -0.72 20.38 21.74
CA THR A 282 -1.23 19.10 22.27
C THR A 282 -0.72 18.86 23.69
N LEU A 283 0.56 19.14 23.96
CA LEU A 283 1.12 19.07 25.32
C LEU A 283 0.43 20.06 26.26
N ALA A 284 0.16 21.30 25.83
CA ALA A 284 -0.61 22.25 26.60
C ALA A 284 -1.98 21.67 26.99
N ARG A 285 -2.69 21.08 26.02
CA ARG A 285 -4.00 20.45 26.25
C ARG A 285 -3.94 19.27 27.23
N LEU A 286 -2.91 18.43 27.13
CA LEU A 286 -2.71 17.29 28.03
C LEU A 286 -2.31 17.74 29.46
N LEU A 287 -1.56 18.83 29.58
CA LEU A 287 -1.25 19.47 30.87
C LEU A 287 -2.49 20.09 31.53
N GLU A 288 -3.37 20.74 30.77
CA GLU A 288 -4.65 21.27 31.25
C GLU A 288 -5.58 20.18 31.78
N LEU A 289 -5.66 19.04 31.07
CA LEU A 289 -6.43 17.86 31.52
C LEU A 289 -5.88 17.27 32.84
N ARG A 290 -4.61 17.56 33.17
CA ARG A 290 -3.97 17.25 34.46
C ARG A 290 -4.05 18.42 35.47
N GLY A 291 -4.83 19.45 35.20
CA GLY A 291 -5.04 20.61 36.06
C GLY A 291 -3.89 21.62 36.09
N VAL A 292 -2.90 21.51 35.19
CA VAL A 292 -1.81 22.47 35.05
C VAL A 292 -2.29 23.62 34.15
N LYS A 293 -2.25 24.85 34.64
CA LYS A 293 -2.70 26.02 33.86
C LYS A 293 -1.62 26.46 32.88
N VAL A 294 -1.87 26.39 31.58
CA VAL A 294 -0.94 26.80 30.52
C VAL A 294 -1.39 28.11 29.89
N GLY A 295 -0.44 28.99 29.59
CA GLY A 295 -0.67 30.23 28.85
C GLY A 295 -0.40 30.07 27.36
N LYS A 296 0.32 31.02 26.75
CA LYS A 296 0.54 31.04 25.30
C LYS A 296 1.53 29.96 24.86
N VAL A 297 1.21 29.24 23.78
CA VAL A 297 2.15 28.37 23.06
C VAL A 297 2.80 29.17 21.93
N ARG A 298 4.12 29.04 21.73
CA ARG A 298 4.85 29.62 20.59
C ARG A 298 6.17 28.89 20.32
N ALA A 299 6.71 29.05 19.12
CA ALA A 299 8.10 28.69 18.84
C ALA A 299 9.10 29.67 19.50
N GLY A 300 10.32 29.21 19.73
CA GLY A 300 11.45 30.06 20.14
C GLY A 300 12.61 29.27 20.75
N ALA A 301 13.80 29.87 20.73
CA ALA A 301 14.99 29.28 21.35
C ALA A 301 14.91 29.24 22.88
N THR A 302 15.48 28.21 23.48
CA THR A 302 15.70 28.09 24.93
C THR A 302 16.87 28.98 25.36
N PRO A 303 16.69 29.92 26.31
CA PRO A 303 17.78 30.75 26.81
C PRO A 303 18.72 29.94 27.73
N GLU A 304 19.99 30.30 27.78
CA GLU A 304 21.03 29.60 28.56
C GLU A 304 20.69 29.50 30.06
N GLY A 305 19.97 30.48 30.61
CA GLY A 305 19.52 30.48 32.00
C GLY A 305 18.31 29.60 32.33
N ALA A 306 17.72 28.90 31.36
CA ALA A 306 16.59 28.00 31.61
C ALA A 306 17.05 26.73 32.36
N ARG A 307 16.38 26.41 33.47
CA ARG A 307 16.74 25.25 34.31
C ARG A 307 16.11 23.98 33.77
N LEU A 308 16.92 22.99 33.40
CA LEU A 308 16.44 21.64 33.07
C LEU A 308 15.69 21.01 34.26
N VAL A 309 14.50 20.46 34.01
CA VAL A 309 13.65 19.79 35.02
C VAL A 309 13.28 18.36 34.67
N LEU A 310 13.22 17.99 33.38
CA LEU A 310 12.93 16.63 32.91
C LEU A 310 13.66 16.37 31.59
N VAL A 311 14.14 15.14 31.41
CA VAL A 311 14.59 14.61 30.12
C VAL A 311 13.79 13.34 29.83
N ALA A 312 12.95 13.38 28.80
CA ALA A 312 12.26 12.18 28.31
C ALA A 312 13.14 11.52 27.24
N GLN A 313 13.43 10.22 27.39
CA GLN A 313 14.23 9.44 26.45
C GLN A 313 13.37 8.46 25.65
N SER A 314 13.63 8.33 24.35
CA SER A 314 12.94 7.40 23.45
C SER A 314 13.13 5.94 23.84
N ASP A 315 12.42 5.05 23.16
CA ASP A 315 12.82 3.64 23.04
C ASP A 315 14.23 3.56 22.38
N PRO A 316 14.99 2.45 22.53
CA PRO A 316 16.27 2.28 21.86
C PRO A 316 16.18 2.44 20.34
N LEU A 317 17.26 2.89 19.72
CA LEU A 317 17.38 3.01 18.27
C LEU A 317 17.12 1.67 17.56
N GLY A 318 17.50 0.53 18.14
CA GLY A 318 17.16 -0.81 17.62
C GLY A 318 15.65 -0.99 17.41
N GLU A 319 14.83 -0.65 18.41
CA GLU A 319 13.36 -0.72 18.34
C GLU A 319 12.73 0.33 17.42
N ILE A 320 13.36 1.50 17.27
CA ILE A 320 12.94 2.53 16.31
C ILE A 320 13.24 2.06 14.88
N VAL A 321 14.43 1.52 14.63
CA VAL A 321 14.86 0.95 13.34
C VAL A 321 14.02 -0.28 12.98
N ARG A 322 13.68 -1.14 13.95
CA ARG A 322 12.74 -2.25 13.77
C ARG A 322 11.39 -1.75 13.29
N ARG A 323 10.76 -0.78 13.99
CA ARG A 323 9.49 -0.20 13.54
C ARG A 323 9.59 0.48 12.18
N LEU A 324 10.67 1.22 11.90
CA LEU A 324 10.98 1.83 10.61
C LEU A 324 10.99 0.79 9.48
N ASN A 325 11.78 -0.27 9.60
CA ASN A 325 11.97 -1.24 8.52
C ASN A 325 10.75 -2.15 8.33
N LYS A 326 10.05 -2.54 9.42
CA LYS A 326 8.80 -3.32 9.37
C LYS A 326 7.64 -2.54 8.73
N THR A 327 7.49 -1.24 9.02
CA THR A 327 6.37 -0.40 8.52
C THR A 327 6.73 0.42 7.29
N SER A 328 8.01 0.52 6.94
CA SER A 328 8.54 1.36 5.84
C SER A 328 8.29 2.87 6.00
N ASN A 329 8.24 3.37 7.24
CA ASN A 329 7.91 4.76 7.56
C ASN A 329 8.93 5.77 6.95
N ASN A 330 8.46 6.71 6.11
CA ASN A 330 9.33 7.73 5.49
C ASN A 330 9.84 8.75 6.51
N PHE A 331 8.93 9.33 7.30
CA PHE A 331 9.23 10.35 8.29
C PHE A 331 10.34 9.89 9.25
N VAL A 332 10.26 8.67 9.78
CA VAL A 332 11.30 8.14 10.69
C VAL A 332 12.66 8.08 9.97
N ALA A 333 12.71 7.70 8.69
CA ALA A 333 13.98 7.64 7.95
C ALA A 333 14.62 9.02 7.75
N GLU A 334 13.84 10.06 7.47
CA GLU A 334 14.35 11.43 7.35
C GLU A 334 14.78 12.01 8.71
N GLN A 335 14.06 11.70 9.80
CA GLN A 335 14.47 12.04 11.16
C GLN A 335 15.82 11.41 11.52
N LEU A 336 16.02 10.11 11.23
CA LEU A 336 17.31 9.46 11.44
C LEU A 336 18.43 10.15 10.65
N LEU A 337 18.16 10.53 9.39
CA LEU A 337 19.14 11.18 8.53
C LEU A 337 19.55 12.57 9.07
N LYS A 338 18.59 13.43 9.45
CA LYS A 338 18.91 14.74 10.07
C LYS A 338 19.58 14.58 11.43
N THR A 339 19.23 13.55 12.22
CA THR A 339 19.87 13.24 13.51
C THR A 339 21.33 12.83 13.34
N LEU A 340 21.65 11.97 12.38
CA LEU A 340 23.04 11.65 12.01
C LEU A 340 23.84 12.93 11.69
N GLY A 341 23.23 13.86 10.94
CA GLY A 341 23.83 15.16 10.67
C GLY A 341 24.06 16.01 11.91
N ALA A 342 23.10 16.06 12.85
CA ALA A 342 23.20 16.84 14.09
C ALA A 342 24.23 16.27 15.08
N GLU A 343 24.22 14.95 15.31
CA GLU A 343 25.07 14.29 16.30
C GLU A 343 26.53 14.18 15.83
N VAL A 344 26.75 13.81 14.56
CA VAL A 344 28.10 13.51 14.03
C VAL A 344 28.77 14.75 13.41
N LYS A 345 28.01 15.71 12.88
CA LYS A 345 28.53 16.95 12.26
C LYS A 345 28.10 18.23 12.99
N GLY A 346 27.52 18.10 14.18
CA GLY A 346 27.04 19.21 15.02
C GLY A 346 25.70 19.79 14.57
N ALA A 347 24.89 20.24 15.54
CA ALA A 347 23.63 20.93 15.27
C ALA A 347 23.84 22.29 14.54
N PRO A 348 22.87 22.79 13.75
CA PRO A 348 21.63 22.11 13.37
C PRO A 348 21.89 20.92 12.42
N GLY A 349 21.12 19.85 12.59
CA GLY A 349 21.08 18.71 11.68
C GLY A 349 20.38 19.07 10.37
N THR A 350 21.01 18.73 9.26
CA THR A 350 20.57 19.05 7.89
C THR A 350 20.63 17.81 7.01
N TRP A 351 19.85 17.75 5.92
CA TRP A 351 19.97 16.65 4.95
C TRP A 351 21.38 16.50 4.38
N PRO A 352 22.08 17.56 3.93
CA PRO A 352 23.46 17.46 3.47
C PRO A 352 24.43 16.88 4.51
N LYS A 353 24.34 17.29 5.79
CA LYS A 353 25.16 16.72 6.87
C LYS A 353 24.85 15.24 7.09
N GLY A 354 23.56 14.88 7.10
CA GLY A 354 23.11 13.50 7.24
C GLY A 354 23.62 12.61 6.10
N VAL A 355 23.45 13.05 4.85
CA VAL A 355 23.96 12.34 3.67
C VAL A 355 25.47 12.17 3.76
N GLN A 356 26.24 13.21 4.14
CA GLN A 356 27.70 13.09 4.29
C GLN A 356 28.08 11.98 5.30
N VAL A 357 27.40 11.88 6.44
CA VAL A 357 27.66 10.84 7.45
C VAL A 357 27.36 9.44 6.90
N VAL A 358 26.31 9.31 6.09
CA VAL A 358 25.97 8.07 5.39
C VAL A 358 26.98 7.74 4.29
N GLU A 359 27.50 8.74 3.57
CA GLU A 359 28.54 8.54 2.54
C GLU A 359 29.85 8.04 3.14
N GLU A 360 30.25 8.58 4.30
CA GLU A 360 31.42 8.13 5.07
C GLU A 360 31.23 6.69 5.57
N PHE A 361 30.05 6.36 6.09
CA PHE A 361 29.70 4.98 6.49
C PHE A 361 29.71 4.00 5.30
N LEU A 362 29.12 4.39 4.16
CA LEU A 362 29.08 3.53 2.96
C LEU A 362 30.49 3.24 2.43
N ALA A 363 31.39 4.22 2.45
CA ALA A 363 32.79 4.01 2.05
C ALA A 363 33.48 2.95 2.93
N GLU A 364 33.29 2.99 4.24
CA GLU A 364 33.77 1.97 5.18
C GLU A 364 33.12 0.60 4.97
N ALA A 365 31.85 0.57 4.57
CA ALA A 365 31.13 -0.65 4.21
C ALA A 365 31.50 -1.21 2.82
N GLY A 366 32.46 -0.60 2.11
CA GLY A 366 32.94 -1.07 0.80
C GLY A 366 32.13 -0.56 -0.40
N VAL A 367 31.33 0.50 -0.22
CA VAL A 367 30.53 1.17 -1.26
C VAL A 367 31.10 2.58 -1.51
N PRO A 368 32.00 2.76 -2.52
CA PRO A 368 32.75 4.00 -2.65
C PRO A 368 31.88 5.22 -2.98
N ARG A 369 32.22 6.37 -2.41
CA ARG A 369 31.55 7.66 -2.69
C ARG A 369 31.58 7.98 -4.19
N GLY A 370 30.49 8.55 -4.71
CA GLY A 370 30.35 8.90 -6.13
C GLY A 370 29.95 7.73 -7.03
N THR A 371 29.85 6.50 -6.51
CA THR A 371 29.32 5.35 -7.27
C THR A 371 27.80 5.21 -7.20
N TYR A 372 27.12 5.97 -6.33
CA TYR A 372 25.68 5.99 -6.11
C TYR A 372 25.18 7.44 -5.97
N VAL A 373 23.87 7.63 -5.93
CA VAL A 373 23.24 8.93 -5.63
C VAL A 373 22.31 8.75 -4.44
N MET A 374 22.60 9.45 -3.34
CA MET A 374 21.68 9.57 -2.20
C MET A 374 21.33 11.04 -1.97
N LYS A 375 20.04 11.31 -1.77
CA LYS A 375 19.48 12.67 -1.60
C LYS A 375 18.53 12.77 -0.42
N ASN A 376 17.80 11.70 -0.09
CA ASN A 376 16.93 11.61 1.08
C ASN A 376 17.10 10.25 1.78
N GLY A 377 16.63 10.12 3.02
CA GLY A 377 16.82 8.93 3.85
C GLY A 377 15.78 7.84 3.61
N SER A 378 14.62 8.20 3.10
CA SER A 378 13.47 7.33 2.93
C SER A 378 13.44 6.57 1.61
N GLY A 379 14.08 7.08 0.55
CA GLY A 379 13.87 6.55 -0.80
C GLY A 379 12.50 6.90 -1.38
N LEU A 380 11.89 8.01 -0.92
CA LEU A 380 10.69 8.60 -1.51
C LEU A 380 11.05 9.32 -2.82
N ASN A 381 10.18 9.17 -3.82
CA ASN A 381 10.22 9.83 -5.13
C ASN A 381 11.53 9.61 -5.91
N ASP A 382 11.70 10.28 -7.05
CA ASP A 382 12.77 9.96 -7.99
C ASP A 382 14.03 10.82 -7.76
N THR A 383 14.77 10.48 -6.71
CA THR A 383 15.98 11.23 -6.31
C THR A 383 17.21 10.38 -5.98
N ASN A 384 17.03 9.09 -5.64
CA ASN A 384 18.11 8.21 -5.24
C ASN A 384 18.44 7.20 -6.35
N ARG A 385 19.71 6.77 -6.43
CA ARG A 385 20.21 5.76 -7.37
C ARG A 385 21.19 4.83 -6.67
N PHE A 386 20.92 3.54 -6.68
CA PHE A 386 21.81 2.49 -6.16
C PHE A 386 21.77 1.29 -7.11
N SER A 387 22.84 0.50 -7.12
CA SER A 387 22.91 -0.78 -7.84
C SER A 387 22.65 -1.96 -6.91
N ALA A 388 22.29 -3.11 -7.49
CA ALA A 388 22.10 -4.34 -6.72
C ALA A 388 23.40 -4.77 -6.02
N ARG A 389 24.57 -4.55 -6.64
CA ARG A 389 25.88 -4.80 -6.02
C ARG A 389 26.08 -3.98 -4.76
N GLN A 390 25.78 -2.68 -4.79
CA GLN A 390 25.98 -1.80 -3.64
C GLN A 390 25.10 -2.21 -2.45
N LEU A 391 23.85 -2.59 -2.71
CA LEU A 391 22.95 -3.08 -1.66
C LEU A 391 23.40 -4.42 -1.07
N VAL A 392 23.87 -5.37 -1.90
CA VAL A 392 24.41 -6.65 -1.40
C VAL A 392 25.73 -6.45 -0.64
N THR A 393 26.61 -5.56 -1.10
CA THR A 393 27.83 -5.19 -0.36
C THR A 393 27.50 -4.65 1.03
N LEU A 394 26.54 -3.72 1.13
CA LEU A 394 26.05 -3.23 2.42
C LEU A 394 25.46 -4.36 3.29
N LEU A 395 24.61 -5.21 2.74
CA LEU A 395 23.99 -6.32 3.48
C LEU A 395 25.07 -7.28 4.02
N ARG A 396 26.06 -7.66 3.22
CA ARG A 396 27.18 -8.50 3.68
C ARG A 396 28.02 -7.81 4.76
N ALA A 397 28.33 -6.53 4.61
CA ALA A 397 29.05 -5.74 5.61
C ALA A 397 28.29 -5.69 6.95
N MET A 398 26.97 -5.48 6.91
CA MET A 398 26.13 -5.46 8.11
C MET A 398 25.97 -6.84 8.76
N TYR A 399 25.95 -7.92 7.99
CA TYR A 399 25.90 -9.27 8.54
C TYR A 399 27.21 -9.65 9.27
N GLY A 400 28.36 -9.15 8.83
CA GLY A 400 29.65 -9.35 9.51
C GLY A 400 29.87 -8.50 10.78
N ARG A 401 29.01 -7.51 11.06
CA ARG A 401 29.28 -6.46 12.06
C ARG A 401 28.58 -6.72 13.40
N PHE A 402 29.11 -7.66 14.19
CA PHE A 402 28.71 -7.84 15.60
C PHE A 402 29.18 -6.63 16.46
N PRO A 403 28.38 -6.10 17.42
CA PRO A 403 27.07 -6.57 17.87
C PRO A 403 25.86 -5.89 17.17
N ILE A 404 26.05 -5.18 16.06
CA ILE A 404 24.97 -4.48 15.35
C ILE A 404 24.12 -5.46 14.50
N GLN A 405 24.72 -6.55 14.02
CA GLN A 405 24.07 -7.54 13.14
C GLN A 405 22.70 -8.04 13.64
N PRO A 406 22.50 -8.48 14.90
CA PRO A 406 21.21 -8.99 15.37
C PRO A 406 20.08 -7.95 15.24
N GLU A 407 20.33 -6.70 15.62
CA GLU A 407 19.35 -5.60 15.54
C GLU A 407 18.98 -5.28 14.10
N TYR A 408 19.99 -5.18 13.21
CA TYR A 408 19.74 -4.93 11.80
C TYR A 408 18.96 -6.07 11.15
N LEU A 409 19.31 -7.33 11.44
CA LEU A 409 18.64 -8.53 10.91
C LEU A 409 17.22 -8.74 11.49
N ALA A 410 16.99 -8.35 12.74
CA ALA A 410 15.66 -8.36 13.37
C ALA A 410 14.75 -7.25 12.83
N SER A 411 15.32 -6.14 12.37
CA SER A 411 14.56 -5.02 11.81
C SER A 411 13.84 -5.34 10.50
N LEU A 412 14.38 -6.26 9.69
CA LEU A 412 13.86 -6.56 8.35
C LEU A 412 12.54 -7.36 8.41
N PRO A 413 11.51 -6.99 7.61
CA PRO A 413 10.28 -7.79 7.43
C PRO A 413 10.56 -9.26 7.12
N VAL A 414 9.75 -10.18 7.67
CA VAL A 414 9.85 -11.63 7.48
C VAL A 414 8.71 -12.13 6.58
N ALA A 415 9.06 -12.84 5.50
CA ALA A 415 8.10 -13.35 4.51
C ALA A 415 7.05 -14.27 5.15
N GLY A 416 5.78 -14.08 4.79
CA GLY A 416 4.65 -14.83 5.34
C GLY A 416 4.41 -14.64 6.85
N ARG A 417 5.04 -13.64 7.49
CA ARG A 417 4.96 -13.43 8.96
C ARG A 417 4.70 -11.97 9.37
N ASP A 418 5.53 -11.01 8.95
CA ASP A 418 5.42 -9.64 9.43
C ASP A 418 5.81 -8.52 8.44
N GLY A 419 5.59 -7.27 8.87
CA GLY A 419 5.89 -6.07 8.08
C GLY A 419 5.19 -6.04 6.71
N THR A 420 5.87 -5.44 5.73
CA THR A 420 5.37 -5.26 4.36
C THR A 420 5.33 -6.52 3.50
N ILE A 421 5.80 -7.67 4.02
CA ILE A 421 5.78 -8.98 3.34
C ILE A 421 5.03 -10.07 4.13
N ARG A 422 4.25 -9.68 5.15
CA ARG A 422 3.45 -10.63 5.98
C ARG A 422 2.49 -11.52 5.20
N TRP A 423 1.99 -11.03 4.06
CA TRP A 423 1.07 -11.74 3.14
C TRP A 423 1.74 -12.06 1.79
N ARG A 424 3.07 -12.11 1.73
CA ARG A 424 3.85 -12.39 0.51
C ARG A 424 4.71 -13.63 0.72
N MET A 425 4.81 -14.45 -0.33
CA MET A 425 5.51 -15.74 -0.31
C MET A 425 4.98 -16.72 0.76
N GLU A 426 3.72 -16.57 1.17
CA GLU A 426 3.04 -17.55 2.02
C GLU A 426 2.81 -18.85 1.21
N GLY A 427 3.00 -20.01 1.85
CA GLY A 427 2.95 -21.31 1.19
C GLY A 427 4.19 -21.69 0.35
N THR A 428 5.28 -20.92 0.40
CA THR A 428 6.56 -21.26 -0.26
C THR A 428 7.70 -21.40 0.75
N GLU A 429 8.83 -21.99 0.33
CA GLU A 429 10.04 -22.16 1.15
C GLU A 429 10.61 -20.83 1.71
N ALA A 430 10.26 -19.69 1.12
CA ALA A 430 10.68 -18.38 1.61
C ALA A 430 9.94 -17.95 2.89
N ALA A 431 8.76 -18.52 3.18
CA ALA A 431 7.99 -18.16 4.38
C ALA A 431 8.78 -18.44 5.66
N GLY A 432 9.04 -17.41 6.46
CA GLY A 432 9.88 -17.49 7.66
C GLY A 432 11.40 -17.49 7.41
N ARG A 433 11.89 -17.92 6.24
CA ARG A 433 13.32 -17.95 5.90
C ARG A 433 13.84 -16.68 5.25
N LEU A 434 13.00 -15.96 4.51
CA LEU A 434 13.36 -14.72 3.82
C LEU A 434 13.07 -13.49 4.69
N ARG A 435 14.09 -12.63 4.86
CA ARG A 435 14.06 -11.37 5.60
C ARG A 435 14.46 -10.22 4.71
N ALA A 436 13.54 -9.35 4.30
CA ALA A 436 13.83 -8.34 3.29
C ALA A 436 13.05 -7.03 3.43
N LYS A 437 13.73 -5.93 3.08
CA LYS A 437 13.08 -4.63 2.88
C LYS A 437 12.46 -4.58 1.48
N THR A 438 11.27 -4.00 1.43
CA THR A 438 10.54 -3.72 0.18
C THR A 438 10.64 -2.26 -0.23
N GLY A 439 10.59 -2.01 -1.54
CA GLY A 439 10.26 -0.71 -2.11
C GLY A 439 9.19 -0.82 -3.20
N THR A 440 8.34 0.20 -3.28
CA THR A 440 7.37 0.40 -4.36
C THR A 440 7.19 1.90 -4.55
N LEU A 441 7.30 2.38 -5.78
CA LEU A 441 6.85 3.69 -6.25
C LEU A 441 6.04 3.48 -7.55
N GLU A 442 5.71 4.54 -8.27
CA GLU A 442 5.27 4.40 -9.66
C GLU A 442 6.39 3.76 -10.50
N ASN A 443 6.04 2.71 -11.27
CA ASN A 443 6.94 1.95 -12.15
C ASN A 443 8.27 1.45 -11.54
N VAL A 444 8.37 1.39 -10.20
CA VAL A 444 9.54 0.90 -9.47
C VAL A 444 9.12 -0.08 -8.38
N THR A 445 9.77 -1.24 -8.32
CA THR A 445 9.67 -2.14 -7.17
C THR A 445 11.01 -2.79 -6.84
N SER A 446 11.24 -3.03 -5.55
CA SER A 446 12.48 -3.60 -5.05
C SER A 446 12.24 -4.53 -3.86
N LEU A 447 13.12 -5.52 -3.73
CA LEU A 447 13.19 -6.44 -2.59
C LEU A 447 14.67 -6.72 -2.32
N SER A 448 15.16 -6.50 -1.10
CA SER A 448 16.56 -6.75 -0.77
C SER A 448 16.73 -7.11 0.71
N GLY A 449 17.63 -8.04 1.01
CA GLY A 449 17.82 -8.58 2.34
C GLY A 449 18.55 -9.92 2.33
N TYR A 450 18.13 -10.82 3.21
CA TYR A 450 18.71 -12.14 3.40
C TYR A 450 17.68 -13.25 3.22
N VAL A 451 18.14 -14.44 2.85
CA VAL A 451 17.34 -15.66 2.78
C VAL A 451 18.22 -16.86 3.08
N GLU A 452 17.71 -17.79 3.88
CA GLU A 452 18.30 -19.12 4.03
C GLU A 452 17.83 -20.00 2.85
N ASP A 453 18.77 -20.56 2.09
CA ASP A 453 18.48 -21.45 0.97
C ASP A 453 18.20 -22.90 1.42
N GLY A 454 17.80 -23.77 0.47
CA GLY A 454 17.49 -25.17 0.74
C GLY A 454 18.72 -26.02 1.12
N ALA A 455 19.93 -25.48 1.01
CA ALA A 455 21.18 -26.05 1.52
C ALA A 455 21.62 -25.41 2.85
N HIS A 456 20.72 -24.65 3.51
CA HIS A 456 20.96 -23.92 4.76
C HIS A 456 22.07 -22.86 4.71
N ARG A 457 22.39 -22.33 3.52
CA ARG A 457 23.32 -21.20 3.36
C ARG A 457 22.56 -19.90 3.50
N THR A 458 23.12 -18.93 4.23
CA THR A 458 22.58 -17.57 4.24
C THR A 458 23.06 -16.81 3.00
N LEU A 459 22.11 -16.40 2.16
CA LEU A 459 22.36 -15.58 0.96
C LEU A 459 21.93 -14.13 1.24
N ALA A 460 22.76 -13.15 0.84
CA ALA A 460 22.36 -11.76 0.71
C ALA A 460 21.96 -11.49 -0.74
N PHE A 461 20.84 -10.80 -0.94
CA PHE A 461 20.30 -10.52 -2.26
C PHE A 461 19.74 -9.10 -2.39
N ALA A 462 19.77 -8.59 -3.62
CA ALA A 462 19.04 -7.40 -4.02
C ALA A 462 18.41 -7.62 -5.40
N VAL A 463 17.12 -7.32 -5.50
CA VAL A 463 16.33 -7.26 -6.73
C VAL A 463 15.77 -5.85 -6.85
N LEU A 464 16.16 -5.14 -7.91
CA LEU A 464 15.71 -3.80 -8.27
C LEU A 464 15.06 -3.87 -9.66
N VAL A 465 13.80 -3.41 -9.77
CA VAL A 465 13.04 -3.44 -11.03
C VAL A 465 12.42 -2.07 -11.28
N ASN A 466 12.79 -1.45 -12.39
CA ASN A 466 12.39 -0.10 -12.78
C ASN A 466 11.78 -0.07 -14.19
N ASP A 467 10.99 0.97 -14.43
CA ASP A 467 10.46 1.36 -15.73
C ASP A 467 9.63 0.26 -16.42
N TYR A 468 9.01 -0.63 -15.62
CA TYR A 468 8.07 -1.61 -16.13
C TYR A 468 6.76 -0.94 -16.57
N PRO A 469 6.12 -1.41 -17.65
CA PRO A 469 4.80 -0.94 -18.04
C PRO A 469 3.71 -1.51 -17.12
N GLY A 470 2.66 -0.71 -16.87
CA GLY A 470 1.42 -1.18 -16.24
C GLY A 470 1.47 -1.31 -14.71
N ARG A 471 0.54 -2.11 -14.15
CA ARG A 471 0.32 -2.18 -12.69
C ARG A 471 1.38 -3.07 -12.02
N SER A 472 1.97 -2.58 -10.92
CA SER A 472 3.04 -3.25 -10.13
C SER A 472 2.71 -4.64 -9.57
N ALA A 473 1.46 -5.11 -9.66
CA ALA A 473 1.02 -6.38 -9.10
C ALA A 473 1.71 -7.60 -9.74
N GLY A 474 1.77 -7.68 -11.08
CA GLY A 474 2.45 -8.78 -11.78
C GLY A 474 3.96 -8.78 -11.54
N VAL A 475 4.58 -7.61 -11.62
CA VAL A 475 6.02 -7.43 -11.35
C VAL A 475 6.37 -7.84 -9.93
N ARG A 476 5.55 -7.47 -8.94
CA ARG A 476 5.73 -7.91 -7.55
C ARG A 476 5.55 -9.41 -7.38
N ARG A 477 4.65 -10.07 -8.13
CA ARG A 477 4.56 -11.55 -8.15
C ARG A 477 5.85 -12.18 -8.67
N ALA A 478 6.42 -11.66 -9.77
CA ALA A 478 7.68 -12.15 -10.28
C ALA A 478 8.85 -11.94 -9.28
N VAL A 479 8.88 -10.82 -8.57
CA VAL A 479 9.85 -10.58 -7.48
C VAL A 479 9.61 -11.51 -6.27
N ASP A 480 8.35 -11.82 -5.93
CA ASP A 480 8.02 -12.81 -4.90
C ASP A 480 8.44 -14.24 -5.33
N ALA A 481 8.27 -14.58 -6.61
CA ALA A 481 8.73 -15.84 -7.20
C ALA A 481 10.26 -15.96 -7.21
N LEU A 482 11.01 -14.87 -7.46
CA LEU A 482 12.46 -14.84 -7.27
C LEU A 482 12.83 -15.12 -5.80
N GLY A 483 12.12 -14.51 -4.84
CA GLY A 483 12.30 -14.78 -3.41
C GLY A 483 12.06 -16.25 -3.04
N ALA A 484 11.00 -16.86 -3.59
CA ALA A 484 10.70 -18.28 -3.42
C ALA A 484 11.77 -19.19 -4.05
N ALA A 485 12.22 -18.87 -5.27
CA ALA A 485 13.27 -19.62 -5.96
C ALA A 485 14.63 -19.54 -5.24
N LEU A 486 14.94 -18.40 -4.61
CA LEU A 486 16.13 -18.26 -3.77
C LEU A 486 16.08 -19.19 -2.55
N ALA A 487 14.95 -19.19 -1.82
CA ALA A 487 14.77 -20.05 -0.66
C ALA A 487 14.74 -21.55 -1.01
N ALA A 488 14.27 -21.90 -2.22
CA ALA A 488 14.27 -23.28 -2.72
C ALA A 488 15.62 -23.73 -3.32
N SER A 489 16.53 -22.80 -3.63
CA SER A 489 17.80 -23.15 -4.27
C SER A 489 18.68 -24.03 -3.37
N GLY A 490 19.33 -25.05 -3.94
CA GLY A 490 20.04 -26.08 -3.16
C GLY A 490 19.14 -27.15 -2.52
N GLY A 491 17.82 -26.97 -2.54
CA GLY A 491 16.82 -27.98 -2.15
C GLY A 491 16.27 -28.80 -3.34
N PRO A 492 15.17 -29.54 -3.15
CA PRO A 492 14.56 -30.38 -4.20
C PRO A 492 14.07 -29.57 -5.43
N PRO A 493 14.24 -30.07 -6.67
CA PRO A 493 13.87 -29.35 -7.89
C PRO A 493 12.42 -28.86 -7.95
N ALA A 494 11.48 -29.60 -7.37
CA ALA A 494 10.07 -29.25 -7.29
C ALA A 494 9.80 -27.87 -6.66
N GLY A 495 10.66 -27.42 -5.72
CA GLY A 495 10.56 -26.07 -5.13
C GLY A 495 10.92 -24.96 -6.12
N LEU A 496 11.92 -25.20 -6.98
CA LEU A 496 12.29 -24.28 -8.07
C LEU A 496 11.22 -24.26 -9.16
N GLU A 497 10.66 -25.41 -9.52
CA GLU A 497 9.56 -25.51 -10.50
C GLU A 497 8.30 -24.78 -10.02
N ALA A 498 7.92 -24.96 -8.75
CA ALA A 498 6.80 -24.25 -8.13
C ALA A 498 7.02 -22.72 -8.11
N ALA A 499 8.23 -22.27 -7.80
CA ALA A 499 8.58 -20.84 -7.85
C ALA A 499 8.50 -20.28 -9.28
N VAL A 500 9.01 -21.00 -10.29
CA VAL A 500 8.89 -20.61 -11.71
C VAL A 500 7.43 -20.57 -12.15
N ALA A 501 6.59 -21.51 -11.70
CA ALA A 501 5.16 -21.51 -11.97
C ALA A 501 4.45 -20.29 -11.34
N GLN A 502 4.81 -19.92 -10.11
CA GLN A 502 4.29 -18.72 -9.43
C GLN A 502 4.70 -17.39 -10.11
N GLY A 503 5.86 -17.37 -10.77
CA GLY A 503 6.36 -16.21 -11.50
C GLY A 503 5.69 -15.97 -12.85
N LYS A 504 5.10 -17.00 -13.46
CA LYS A 504 4.39 -16.91 -14.75
C LYS A 504 2.98 -16.36 -14.55
N GLU A 505 2.55 -15.46 -15.44
CA GLU A 505 1.13 -15.18 -15.58
C GLU A 505 0.42 -16.38 -16.25
N PRO A 506 -0.79 -16.77 -15.81
CA PRO A 506 -1.49 -17.93 -16.37
C PRO A 506 -1.84 -17.73 -17.85
N GLY A 507 -1.60 -18.77 -18.66
CA GLY A 507 -1.77 -18.73 -20.12
C GLY A 507 -3.22 -18.91 -20.59
N PRO A 508 -3.62 -18.32 -21.73
CA PRO A 508 -5.04 -18.12 -22.09
C PRO A 508 -5.79 -19.35 -22.67
N ALA A 509 -5.16 -20.50 -22.87
CA ALA A 509 -5.70 -21.56 -23.74
C ALA A 509 -6.14 -22.89 -23.07
N ALA A 510 -5.85 -23.13 -21.78
CA ALA A 510 -6.02 -24.44 -21.16
C ALA A 510 -7.27 -24.61 -20.27
N VAL A 511 -8.12 -23.58 -20.16
CA VAL A 511 -9.14 -23.47 -19.08
C VAL A 511 -10.57 -23.76 -19.55
N VAL A 512 -10.79 -23.97 -20.84
CA VAL A 512 -12.14 -24.01 -21.43
C VAL A 512 -12.69 -25.45 -21.50
N ALA A 513 -13.66 -25.79 -20.64
CA ALA A 513 -15.03 -26.12 -21.10
C ALA A 513 -15.97 -26.69 -20.01
N VAL A 514 -15.61 -27.76 -19.28
CA VAL A 514 -16.64 -28.60 -18.60
C VAL A 514 -16.52 -28.73 -17.07
N ALA A 515 -15.33 -28.54 -16.47
CA ALA A 515 -15.22 -28.49 -14.99
C ALA A 515 -15.63 -27.12 -14.40
N ALA A 516 -15.76 -26.10 -15.25
CA ALA A 516 -15.69 -24.69 -14.84
C ALA A 516 -16.93 -24.16 -14.08
N THR A 517 -18.14 -24.71 -14.26
CA THR A 517 -19.36 -24.12 -13.66
C THR A 517 -19.48 -24.43 -12.17
N THR A 518 -19.27 -25.68 -11.75
CA THR A 518 -19.34 -26.09 -10.33
C THR A 518 -18.19 -25.50 -9.50
N ASP A 519 -17.01 -25.35 -10.11
CA ASP A 519 -15.84 -24.78 -9.43
C ASP A 519 -15.90 -23.24 -9.39
N LEU A 520 -16.46 -22.56 -10.40
CA LEU A 520 -16.69 -21.11 -10.38
C LEU A 520 -17.67 -20.72 -9.26
N ALA A 521 -18.79 -21.43 -9.12
CA ALA A 521 -19.75 -21.20 -8.05
C ALA A 521 -19.11 -21.37 -6.66
N ARG A 522 -18.40 -22.49 -6.44
CA ARG A 522 -17.70 -22.80 -5.19
C ARG A 522 -16.60 -21.77 -4.87
N SER A 523 -16.00 -21.15 -5.88
CA SER A 523 -14.95 -20.14 -5.73
C SER A 523 -15.50 -18.73 -5.55
N ALA A 524 -16.63 -18.38 -6.17
CA ALA A 524 -17.27 -17.08 -6.06
C ALA A 524 -18.05 -16.90 -4.74
N GLN A 525 -18.73 -17.96 -4.27
CA GLN A 525 -19.56 -17.91 -3.05
C GLN A 525 -18.82 -17.41 -1.80
N PRO A 526 -17.58 -17.83 -1.47
CA PRO A 526 -16.83 -17.29 -0.33
C PRO A 526 -16.61 -15.78 -0.40
N TYR A 527 -16.35 -15.23 -1.60
CA TYR A 527 -16.16 -13.80 -1.80
C TYR A 527 -17.46 -13.01 -1.63
N TYR A 528 -18.58 -13.52 -2.15
CA TYR A 528 -19.89 -12.92 -1.90
C TYR A 528 -20.34 -13.05 -0.45
N ALA A 529 -20.10 -14.19 0.21
CA ALA A 529 -20.37 -14.35 1.64
C ALA A 529 -19.58 -13.34 2.48
N LEU A 530 -18.30 -13.13 2.14
CA LEU A 530 -17.44 -12.14 2.78
C LEU A 530 -17.91 -10.70 2.48
N ALA A 531 -18.32 -10.39 1.26
CA ALA A 531 -18.81 -9.06 0.88
C ALA A 531 -20.19 -8.74 1.47
N ARG A 532 -21.09 -9.73 1.59
CA ARG A 532 -22.39 -9.60 2.26
C ARG A 532 -22.28 -9.22 3.74
N THR A 533 -21.09 -9.32 4.36
CA THR A 533 -20.84 -8.76 5.71
C THR A 533 -20.71 -7.23 5.73
N GLY A 534 -20.54 -6.57 4.56
CA GLY A 534 -20.44 -5.12 4.44
C GLY A 534 -19.25 -4.51 5.18
N ASP A 535 -18.14 -5.25 5.31
CA ASP A 535 -16.97 -4.82 6.07
C ASP A 535 -15.80 -4.40 5.17
N PRO A 536 -15.44 -3.10 5.10
CA PRO A 536 -14.30 -2.63 4.31
C PRO A 536 -12.96 -3.22 4.75
N ARG A 537 -12.85 -3.89 5.90
CA ARG A 537 -11.63 -4.65 6.26
C ARG A 537 -11.42 -5.88 5.37
N ASN A 538 -12.47 -6.34 4.70
CA ASN A 538 -12.40 -7.38 3.68
C ASN A 538 -11.91 -6.83 2.34
N GLU A 539 -12.10 -5.54 2.07
CA GLU A 539 -11.74 -4.90 0.80
C GLU A 539 -10.22 -5.02 0.48
N PRO A 540 -9.25 -4.86 1.40
CA PRO A 540 -7.84 -5.18 1.14
C PRO A 540 -7.59 -6.64 0.71
N PHE A 541 -8.31 -7.59 1.31
CA PHE A 541 -8.25 -9.02 0.98
C PHE A 541 -8.91 -9.30 -0.37
N LEU A 542 -10.13 -8.78 -0.60
CA LEU A 542 -10.88 -8.93 -1.85
C LEU A 542 -10.20 -8.22 -3.02
N ARG A 543 -9.57 -7.06 -2.81
CA ARG A 543 -8.66 -6.46 -3.81
C ARG A 543 -7.39 -7.29 -3.97
N GLY A 544 -6.93 -8.00 -2.94
CA GLY A 544 -5.87 -9.00 -3.02
C GLY A 544 -6.25 -10.09 -4.01
N ALA A 545 -7.38 -10.75 -3.77
CA ALA A 545 -7.99 -11.75 -4.63
C ALA A 545 -8.24 -11.19 -6.05
N LEU A 546 -8.84 -10.01 -6.21
CA LEU A 546 -9.09 -9.38 -7.51
C LEU A 546 -7.82 -9.08 -8.33
N ARG A 547 -6.69 -8.86 -7.66
CA ARG A 547 -5.38 -8.68 -8.32
C ARG A 547 -4.68 -10.00 -8.62
N ALA A 548 -5.07 -11.09 -7.96
CA ALA A 548 -4.55 -12.43 -8.16
C ALA A 548 -5.39 -13.26 -9.14
N GLU A 549 -6.69 -12.98 -9.25
CA GLU A 549 -7.64 -13.72 -10.08
C GLU A 549 -7.46 -13.45 -11.58
N ALA A 550 -7.56 -14.54 -12.35
CA ALA A 550 -7.33 -14.60 -13.78
C ALA A 550 -8.55 -15.05 -14.59
N ASP A 551 -9.50 -15.84 -14.06
CA ASP A 551 -10.75 -16.11 -14.80
C ASP A 551 -11.60 -14.82 -14.82
N PRO A 552 -11.94 -14.24 -15.98
CA PRO A 552 -12.74 -13.03 -16.07
C PRO A 552 -14.08 -13.09 -15.31
N ALA A 553 -14.72 -14.26 -15.21
CA ALA A 553 -16.01 -14.41 -14.54
C ALA A 553 -15.87 -14.40 -13.01
N LEU A 554 -14.85 -15.09 -12.47
CA LEU A 554 -14.54 -15.04 -11.03
C LEU A 554 -13.96 -13.66 -10.66
N ARG A 555 -13.17 -13.07 -11.55
CA ARG A 555 -12.59 -11.73 -11.40
C ARG A 555 -13.68 -10.65 -11.38
N LEU A 556 -14.69 -10.74 -12.24
CA LEU A 556 -15.88 -9.89 -12.20
C LEU A 556 -16.64 -10.08 -10.89
N ALA A 557 -16.80 -11.33 -10.42
CA ALA A 557 -17.45 -11.61 -9.14
C ALA A 557 -16.69 -11.04 -7.92
N ILE A 558 -15.36 -11.13 -7.91
CA ILE A 558 -14.53 -10.53 -6.86
C ILE A 558 -14.52 -9.00 -7.00
N ALA A 559 -14.59 -8.45 -8.22
CA ALA A 559 -14.69 -7.00 -8.43
C ALA A 559 -15.99 -6.44 -7.88
N GLU A 560 -17.09 -7.16 -8.10
CA GLU A 560 -18.34 -6.87 -7.41
C GLU A 560 -18.21 -7.07 -5.90
N ALA A 561 -17.58 -8.15 -5.41
CA ALA A 561 -17.37 -8.34 -3.97
C ALA A 561 -16.55 -7.20 -3.33
N VAL A 562 -15.55 -6.65 -4.05
CA VAL A 562 -14.81 -5.44 -3.66
C VAL A 562 -15.75 -4.24 -3.60
N TYR A 563 -16.59 -4.03 -4.61
CA TYR A 563 -17.62 -2.99 -4.60
C TYR A 563 -18.62 -3.20 -3.46
N LEU A 564 -19.25 -4.36 -3.29
CA LEU A 564 -20.19 -4.65 -2.20
C LEU A 564 -19.56 -4.52 -0.78
N SER A 565 -18.23 -4.65 -0.65
CA SER A 565 -17.52 -4.45 0.62
C SER A 565 -17.14 -3.00 0.90
N ASP A 566 -16.96 -2.20 -0.15
CA ASP A 566 -16.81 -0.75 -0.08
C ASP A 566 -17.51 -0.14 -1.31
N PRO A 567 -18.84 0.07 -1.28
CA PRO A 567 -19.58 0.55 -2.46
C PRO A 567 -19.21 1.98 -2.84
N GLU A 568 -18.25 2.57 -2.14
CA GLU A 568 -18.08 4.00 -1.89
C GLU A 568 -16.69 4.52 -2.13
N GLY A 569 -15.69 3.66 -2.03
CA GLY A 569 -14.40 3.89 -2.64
C GLY A 569 -14.58 4.13 -4.14
N GLU A 570 -14.20 5.31 -4.60
CA GLU A 570 -14.09 5.61 -6.03
C GLU A 570 -13.20 4.57 -6.74
N ALA A 571 -12.15 4.10 -6.06
CA ALA A 571 -11.31 3.00 -6.52
C ALA A 571 -12.00 1.63 -6.49
N ALA A 572 -13.05 1.41 -5.69
CA ALA A 572 -13.82 0.15 -5.64
C ALA A 572 -14.87 0.15 -6.76
N ARG A 573 -15.67 1.21 -6.84
CA ARG A 573 -16.58 1.53 -7.96
C ARG A 573 -15.87 1.43 -9.31
N ARG A 574 -14.75 2.14 -9.47
CA ARG A 574 -13.94 2.09 -10.69
C ARG A 574 -13.32 0.71 -10.90
N SER A 575 -12.82 0.03 -9.87
CA SER A 575 -12.29 -1.32 -10.06
C SER A 575 -13.35 -2.36 -10.43
N PHE A 576 -14.62 -2.12 -10.08
CA PHE A 576 -15.78 -2.90 -10.50
C PHE A 576 -16.17 -2.57 -11.94
N LEU A 577 -16.40 -1.29 -12.26
CA LEU A 577 -16.71 -0.84 -13.63
C LEU A 577 -15.59 -1.18 -14.64
N ASP A 578 -14.30 -1.07 -14.24
CA ASP A 578 -13.12 -1.56 -14.98
C ASP A 578 -13.22 -3.06 -15.33
N GLN A 579 -14.01 -3.87 -14.61
CA GLN A 579 -14.22 -5.30 -14.86
C GLN A 579 -15.55 -5.62 -15.56
N VAL A 580 -16.50 -4.68 -15.60
CA VAL A 580 -17.74 -4.87 -16.34
C VAL A 580 -17.43 -4.86 -17.83
N THR A 581 -17.68 -5.99 -18.48
CA THR A 581 -17.41 -6.22 -19.90
C THR A 581 -18.71 -6.52 -20.65
N PRO A 582 -18.88 -6.02 -21.89
CA PRO A 582 -19.97 -6.44 -22.77
C PRO A 582 -19.83 -7.89 -23.29
N ASP A 583 -18.73 -8.58 -22.95
CA ASP A 583 -18.56 -10.00 -23.27
C ASP A 583 -19.58 -10.87 -22.52
N ALA A 584 -20.60 -11.31 -23.25
CA ALA A 584 -21.65 -12.20 -22.75
C ALA A 584 -21.09 -13.55 -22.22
N GLY A 585 -19.92 -13.99 -22.70
CA GLY A 585 -19.22 -15.16 -22.21
C GLY A 585 -18.64 -15.01 -20.80
N VAL A 586 -18.59 -13.79 -20.26
CA VAL A 586 -18.15 -13.53 -18.87
C VAL A 586 -19.37 -13.46 -17.94
N LEU A 587 -20.33 -12.56 -18.23
CA LEU A 587 -21.51 -12.40 -17.40
C LEU A 587 -22.41 -13.64 -17.43
N GLY A 588 -22.59 -14.26 -18.60
CA GLY A 588 -23.40 -15.49 -18.74
C GLY A 588 -22.82 -16.70 -18.02
N ARG A 589 -21.48 -16.86 -17.99
CA ARG A 589 -20.82 -17.92 -17.20
C ARG A 589 -21.00 -17.71 -15.70
N LEU A 590 -20.83 -16.48 -15.21
CA LEU A 590 -21.05 -16.16 -13.80
C LEU A 590 -22.51 -16.35 -13.38
N TRP A 591 -23.45 -15.88 -14.20
CA TRP A 591 -24.88 -16.04 -14.01
C TRP A 591 -25.28 -17.53 -13.93
N SER A 592 -24.87 -18.32 -14.93
CA SER A 592 -25.18 -19.75 -15.01
C SER A 592 -24.59 -20.55 -13.83
N ALA A 593 -23.44 -20.13 -13.29
CA ALA A 593 -22.83 -20.77 -12.13
C ALA A 593 -23.50 -20.39 -10.79
N MET A 594 -24.01 -19.16 -10.64
CA MET A 594 -24.54 -18.66 -9.36
C MET A 594 -26.01 -19.02 -9.09
N GLY A 595 -26.76 -19.46 -10.11
CA GLY A 595 -28.16 -19.87 -9.97
C GLY A 595 -29.16 -18.70 -10.00
N THR A 596 -30.44 -19.02 -10.10
CA THR A 596 -31.52 -18.07 -10.47
C THR A 596 -32.37 -17.54 -9.30
N GLU A 597 -32.13 -17.99 -8.06
CA GLU A 597 -33.05 -17.75 -6.93
C GLU A 597 -32.67 -16.58 -6.00
N GLU A 598 -31.41 -16.13 -6.00
CA GLU A 598 -30.98 -14.90 -5.32
C GLU A 598 -30.78 -13.77 -6.35
N PRO A 599 -30.85 -12.47 -5.96
CA PRO A 599 -30.68 -11.38 -6.91
C PRO A 599 -29.30 -11.47 -7.58
N PRO A 600 -29.21 -11.21 -8.90
CA PRO A 600 -28.00 -11.48 -9.66
C PRO A 600 -26.74 -10.85 -9.08
N PRO A 601 -25.59 -11.51 -9.27
CA PRO A 601 -24.34 -10.78 -9.29
C PRO A 601 -24.34 -9.78 -10.47
N VAL A 602 -23.63 -8.68 -10.26
CA VAL A 602 -23.22 -7.62 -11.19
C VAL A 602 -24.35 -6.68 -11.62
N VAL A 603 -25.49 -7.20 -12.06
CA VAL A 603 -26.58 -6.38 -12.61
C VAL A 603 -27.15 -5.36 -11.60
N PRO A 604 -27.47 -5.72 -10.34
CA PRO A 604 -27.97 -4.77 -9.35
C PRO A 604 -26.93 -3.70 -8.99
N SER A 605 -25.67 -4.09 -8.89
CA SER A 605 -24.54 -3.19 -8.58
C SER A 605 -24.26 -2.17 -9.70
N ILE A 606 -24.42 -2.56 -10.97
CA ILE A 606 -24.36 -1.61 -12.09
C ILE A 606 -25.60 -0.71 -12.08
N ALA A 607 -26.79 -1.28 -11.84
CA ALA A 607 -28.04 -0.52 -11.79
C ALA A 607 -28.02 0.55 -10.69
N GLU A 608 -27.44 0.25 -9.52
CA GLU A 608 -27.22 1.20 -8.42
C GLU A 608 -26.32 2.37 -8.86
N LEU A 609 -25.15 2.08 -9.44
CA LEU A 609 -24.23 3.11 -9.94
C LEU A 609 -24.81 3.91 -11.12
N ALA A 610 -25.58 3.26 -12.00
CA ALA A 610 -26.27 3.92 -13.10
C ALA A 610 -27.40 4.82 -12.60
N GLY A 611 -28.12 4.40 -11.56
CA GLY A 611 -29.15 5.19 -10.89
C GLY A 611 -28.61 6.38 -10.08
N GLU A 612 -27.32 6.37 -9.71
CA GLU A 612 -26.59 7.55 -9.22
C GLU A 612 -26.25 8.57 -10.33
N GLY A 613 -26.55 8.28 -11.60
CA GLY A 613 -26.19 9.11 -12.75
C GLY A 613 -24.73 8.97 -13.18
N VAL A 614 -24.02 7.91 -12.78
CA VAL A 614 -22.62 7.69 -13.19
C VAL A 614 -22.57 7.35 -14.68
N PRO A 615 -21.95 8.19 -15.55
CA PRO A 615 -22.04 8.01 -17.01
C PRO A 615 -21.43 6.69 -17.48
N GLU A 616 -20.35 6.25 -16.83
CA GLU A 616 -19.69 4.97 -17.13
C GLU A 616 -20.58 3.76 -16.76
N ALA A 617 -21.29 3.80 -15.63
CA ALA A 617 -22.21 2.73 -15.25
C ALA A 617 -23.45 2.68 -16.16
N LEU A 618 -23.97 3.85 -16.57
CA LEU A 618 -25.04 3.95 -17.55
C LEU A 618 -24.62 3.41 -18.92
N ALA A 619 -23.42 3.77 -19.40
CA ALA A 619 -22.86 3.23 -20.63
C ALA A 619 -22.70 1.71 -20.54
N LYS A 620 -22.16 1.19 -19.43
CA LYS A 620 -22.01 -0.26 -19.18
C LYS A 620 -23.35 -0.98 -19.13
N LEU A 621 -24.39 -0.39 -18.53
CA LEU A 621 -25.72 -0.98 -18.47
C LEU A 621 -26.36 -1.09 -19.86
N VAL A 622 -26.14 -0.10 -20.73
CA VAL A 622 -26.58 -0.13 -22.14
C VAL A 622 -25.75 -1.13 -22.97
N GLU A 623 -24.43 -1.15 -22.79
CA GLU A 623 -23.51 -2.11 -23.44
C GLU A 623 -23.81 -3.58 -23.09
N LEU A 624 -24.42 -3.86 -21.94
CA LEU A 624 -24.83 -5.20 -21.52
C LEU A 624 -26.16 -5.67 -22.13
N ALA A 625 -26.99 -4.79 -22.69
CA ALA A 625 -28.30 -5.17 -23.20
C ALA A 625 -28.26 -6.20 -24.35
N PRO A 626 -27.30 -6.17 -25.30
CA PRO A 626 -27.16 -7.23 -26.30
C PRO A 626 -26.82 -8.62 -25.72
N ALA A 627 -26.02 -8.67 -24.65
CA ALA A 627 -25.65 -9.92 -23.97
C ALA A 627 -26.87 -10.59 -23.31
N ALA A 628 -27.85 -9.80 -22.89
CA ALA A 628 -29.08 -10.27 -22.28
C ALA A 628 -29.93 -11.16 -23.20
N ALA A 629 -29.84 -10.97 -24.52
CA ALA A 629 -30.60 -11.74 -25.51
C ALA A 629 -30.23 -13.24 -25.57
N LEU A 630 -29.18 -13.66 -24.85
CA LEU A 630 -28.67 -15.04 -24.83
C LEU A 630 -29.21 -15.88 -23.64
N ASP A 631 -29.81 -15.26 -22.63
CA ASP A 631 -30.44 -15.95 -21.48
C ASP A 631 -31.71 -15.23 -21.01
N GLY A 632 -32.84 -15.95 -20.95
CA GLY A 632 -34.14 -15.36 -20.64
C GLY A 632 -34.30 -14.86 -19.19
N GLY A 633 -33.51 -15.38 -18.24
CA GLY A 633 -33.49 -14.93 -16.84
C GLY A 633 -32.67 -13.65 -16.68
N LEU A 634 -31.50 -13.59 -17.31
CA LEU A 634 -30.66 -12.40 -17.36
C LEU A 634 -31.37 -11.25 -18.10
N ALA A 635 -32.07 -11.54 -19.20
CA ALA A 635 -32.94 -10.59 -19.91
C ALA A 635 -34.00 -9.96 -19.00
N ALA A 636 -34.67 -10.76 -18.17
CA ALA A 636 -35.67 -10.28 -17.23
C ALA A 636 -35.09 -9.29 -16.22
N ARG A 637 -33.91 -9.58 -15.65
CA ARG A 637 -33.28 -8.73 -14.63
C ARG A 637 -32.65 -7.46 -15.19
N LEU A 638 -32.08 -7.50 -16.40
CA LEU A 638 -31.60 -6.29 -17.06
C LEU A 638 -32.76 -5.35 -17.46
N ALA A 639 -33.92 -5.91 -17.82
CA ALA A 639 -35.15 -5.13 -18.03
C ALA A 639 -35.63 -4.44 -16.74
N GLU A 640 -35.68 -5.16 -15.62
CA GLU A 640 -36.00 -4.60 -14.28
C GLU A 640 -35.01 -3.48 -13.89
N ALA A 641 -33.70 -3.72 -14.06
CA ALA A 641 -32.65 -2.75 -13.77
C ALA A 641 -32.77 -1.47 -14.61
N LEU A 642 -32.99 -1.59 -15.93
CA LEU A 642 -33.16 -0.44 -16.82
C LEU A 642 -34.39 0.38 -16.46
N ALA A 643 -35.51 -0.25 -16.10
CA ALA A 643 -36.71 0.46 -15.64
C ALA A 643 -36.43 1.24 -14.33
N GLY A 644 -35.78 0.60 -13.35
CA GLY A 644 -35.39 1.26 -12.10
C GLY A 644 -34.45 2.45 -12.30
N VAL A 645 -33.45 2.32 -13.17
CA VAL A 645 -32.56 3.44 -13.54
C VAL A 645 -33.31 4.55 -14.27
N ALA A 646 -34.26 4.21 -15.13
CA ALA A 646 -35.11 5.17 -15.81
C ALA A 646 -36.00 5.97 -14.84
N ALA A 647 -36.33 5.42 -13.67
CA ALA A 647 -37.02 6.14 -12.60
C ALA A 647 -36.11 7.09 -11.80
N SER A 648 -34.83 6.75 -11.60
CA SER A 648 -33.90 7.52 -10.76
C SER A 648 -33.02 8.52 -11.49
N ALA A 649 -32.64 8.23 -12.74
CA ALA A 649 -31.71 9.01 -13.57
C ALA A 649 -32.20 9.12 -15.04
N PRO A 650 -33.38 9.72 -15.28
CA PRO A 650 -34.04 9.72 -16.59
C PRO A 650 -33.24 10.49 -17.65
N ASP A 651 -32.70 11.67 -17.31
CA ASP A 651 -31.95 12.54 -18.22
C ASP A 651 -30.62 11.90 -18.63
N GLU A 652 -29.91 11.30 -17.67
CA GLU A 652 -28.63 10.66 -17.86
C GLU A 652 -28.77 9.33 -18.63
N LEU A 653 -29.86 8.57 -18.42
CA LEU A 653 -30.17 7.39 -19.22
C LEU A 653 -30.42 7.73 -20.70
N VAL A 654 -31.19 8.80 -20.97
CA VAL A 654 -31.42 9.26 -22.36
C VAL A 654 -30.12 9.76 -22.99
N GLN A 655 -29.23 10.40 -22.23
CA GLN A 655 -27.89 10.77 -22.70
C GLN A 655 -27.02 9.55 -23.01
N ALA A 656 -27.04 8.51 -22.17
CA ALA A 656 -26.27 7.29 -22.39
C ALA A 656 -26.76 6.50 -23.61
N LEU A 657 -28.08 6.36 -23.79
CA LEU A 657 -28.70 5.77 -24.99
C LEU A 657 -28.33 6.54 -26.27
N ARG A 658 -28.20 7.88 -26.19
CA ARG A 658 -27.75 8.72 -27.31
C ARG A 658 -26.27 8.52 -27.65
N ALA A 659 -25.42 8.27 -26.64
CA ALA A 659 -23.98 8.12 -26.80
C ALA A 659 -23.54 6.70 -27.20
N ALA A 660 -24.39 5.69 -27.00
CA ALA A 660 -24.10 4.30 -27.30
C ALA A 660 -24.10 3.98 -28.81
N ARG A 661 -23.53 2.82 -29.17
CA ARG A 661 -23.63 2.27 -30.53
C ARG A 661 -25.10 1.94 -30.83
N ALA A 662 -25.52 2.12 -32.08
CA ALA A 662 -26.92 1.89 -32.49
C ALA A 662 -27.47 0.52 -32.06
N SER A 663 -26.69 -0.56 -32.25
CA SER A 663 -27.04 -1.92 -31.83
C SER A 663 -27.31 -2.05 -30.33
N ASP A 664 -26.53 -1.34 -29.51
CA ASP A 664 -26.57 -1.45 -28.05
C ASP A 664 -27.72 -0.60 -27.51
N ALA A 665 -27.92 0.58 -28.10
CA ALA A 665 -29.07 1.44 -27.84
C ALA A 665 -30.39 0.75 -28.24
N ASP A 666 -30.47 0.09 -29.40
CA ASP A 666 -31.65 -0.66 -29.82
C ASP A 666 -31.97 -1.82 -28.85
N ALA A 667 -30.96 -2.60 -28.46
CA ALA A 667 -31.14 -3.68 -27.47
C ALA A 667 -31.58 -3.13 -26.10
N ALA A 668 -30.98 -2.02 -25.64
CA ALA A 668 -31.33 -1.40 -24.37
C ALA A 668 -32.72 -0.77 -24.37
N VAL A 669 -33.17 -0.19 -25.49
CA VAL A 669 -34.56 0.29 -25.66
C VAL A 669 -35.56 -0.87 -25.64
N GLY A 670 -35.21 -2.01 -26.25
CA GLY A 670 -36.00 -3.24 -26.15
C GLY A 670 -36.15 -3.74 -24.71
N ALA A 671 -35.03 -3.83 -23.98
CA ALA A 671 -35.03 -4.26 -22.58
C ALA A 671 -35.74 -3.27 -21.65
N LEU A 672 -35.56 -1.96 -21.85
CA LEU A 672 -36.26 -0.91 -21.10
C LEU A 672 -37.77 -0.96 -21.35
N GLY A 673 -38.21 -1.14 -22.60
CA GLY A 673 -39.63 -1.35 -22.93
C GLY A 673 -40.21 -2.57 -22.22
N ALA A 674 -39.46 -3.68 -22.18
CA ALA A 674 -39.84 -4.89 -21.45
C ALA A 674 -39.87 -4.72 -19.92
N GLY A 675 -39.03 -3.84 -19.36
CA GLY A 675 -39.04 -3.50 -17.94
C GLY A 675 -40.24 -2.65 -17.55
N LEU A 676 -40.52 -1.62 -18.33
CA LEU A 676 -41.70 -0.76 -18.15
C LEU A 676 -43.02 -1.56 -18.28
N ALA A 677 -43.09 -2.52 -19.20
CA ALA A 677 -44.22 -3.45 -19.35
C ALA A 677 -44.41 -4.45 -18.18
N ARG A 678 -43.44 -4.52 -17.26
CA ARG A 678 -43.46 -5.38 -16.07
C ARG A 678 -43.63 -4.62 -14.75
N SER A 679 -43.48 -3.29 -14.75
CA SER A 679 -43.65 -2.50 -13.54
C SER A 679 -45.09 -2.59 -13.01
N ASP A 680 -45.24 -2.82 -11.71
CA ASP A 680 -46.53 -2.79 -11.01
C ASP A 680 -47.02 -1.35 -10.74
N GLU A 681 -46.22 -0.33 -11.09
CA GLU A 681 -46.60 1.07 -11.01
C GLU A 681 -47.58 1.44 -12.14
N ARG A 682 -48.80 1.84 -11.78
CA ARG A 682 -49.82 2.29 -12.76
C ARG A 682 -49.37 3.52 -13.58
N GLU A 683 -48.46 4.32 -13.04
CA GLU A 683 -47.84 5.48 -13.69
C GLU A 683 -46.35 5.55 -13.31
N HIS A 684 -45.49 4.91 -14.10
CA HIS A 684 -44.03 4.98 -13.90
C HIS A 684 -43.51 6.42 -14.14
N PRO A 685 -42.49 6.91 -13.41
CA PRO A 685 -42.00 8.29 -13.54
C PRO A 685 -41.20 8.59 -14.82
N PHE A 686 -40.77 7.57 -15.58
CA PHE A 686 -39.93 7.80 -16.78
C PHE A 686 -40.67 8.43 -17.98
N PRO A 687 -41.84 7.96 -18.44
CA PRO A 687 -42.59 8.60 -19.53
C PRO A 687 -42.82 10.12 -19.38
N PRO A 688 -43.25 10.67 -18.22
CA PRO A 688 -43.38 12.13 -18.07
C PRO A 688 -42.02 12.85 -18.08
N ALA A 689 -40.95 12.25 -17.55
CA ALA A 689 -39.60 12.82 -17.64
C ALA A 689 -39.10 12.86 -19.10
N LEU A 690 -39.33 11.79 -19.88
CA LEU A 690 -39.01 11.73 -21.30
C LEU A 690 -39.79 12.77 -22.12
N ALA A 691 -41.07 13.00 -21.78
CA ALA A 691 -41.88 14.06 -22.39
C ALA A 691 -41.35 15.47 -22.06
N ALA A 692 -40.89 15.71 -20.83
CA ALA A 692 -40.26 16.97 -20.46
C ALA A 692 -38.94 17.20 -21.21
N LEU A 693 -38.09 16.18 -21.34
CA LEU A 693 -36.89 16.20 -22.17
C LEU A 693 -37.19 16.51 -23.64
N ALA A 694 -38.23 15.88 -24.20
CA ALA A 694 -38.68 16.10 -25.57
C ALA A 694 -39.14 17.54 -25.85
N GLY A 695 -39.43 18.35 -24.83
CA GLY A 695 -39.71 19.78 -24.94
C GLY A 695 -38.47 20.67 -25.16
N ARG A 696 -37.25 20.16 -24.95
CA ARG A 696 -36.00 20.94 -25.08
C ARG A 696 -35.68 21.24 -26.55
N GLN A 697 -35.13 22.42 -26.82
CA GLN A 697 -34.68 22.83 -28.16
C GLN A 697 -33.19 22.52 -28.43
N ASP A 698 -32.63 21.53 -27.73
CA ASP A 698 -31.26 21.04 -27.92
C ASP A 698 -31.24 19.64 -28.57
N GLU A 699 -30.04 19.13 -28.84
CA GLU A 699 -29.83 17.81 -29.45
C GLU A 699 -30.38 16.66 -28.59
N LEU A 700 -30.41 16.83 -27.26
CA LEU A 700 -30.94 15.85 -26.33
C LEU A 700 -32.47 15.79 -26.43
N GLY A 701 -33.15 16.94 -26.54
CA GLY A 701 -34.57 17.02 -26.82
C GLY A 701 -34.95 16.46 -28.19
N ALA A 702 -34.09 16.64 -29.20
CA ALA A 702 -34.28 16.01 -30.51
C ALA A 702 -34.20 14.48 -30.43
N TYR A 703 -33.24 13.94 -29.67
CA TYR A 703 -33.14 12.49 -29.44
C TYR A 703 -34.31 11.95 -28.61
N ALA A 704 -34.73 12.65 -27.55
CA ALA A 704 -35.89 12.28 -26.73
C ALA A 704 -37.19 12.21 -27.55
N ARG A 705 -37.42 13.16 -28.47
CA ARG A 705 -38.56 13.12 -29.42
C ARG A 705 -38.55 11.89 -30.31
N ALA A 706 -37.37 11.44 -30.77
CA ALA A 706 -37.22 10.23 -31.58
C ALA A 706 -37.27 8.92 -30.76
N LEU A 707 -36.92 8.97 -29.48
CA LEU A 707 -36.92 7.83 -28.56
C LEU A 707 -38.34 7.41 -28.14
N GLY A 708 -39.24 8.38 -27.88
CA GLY A 708 -40.59 8.12 -27.39
C GLY A 708 -41.39 7.07 -28.19
N PRO A 709 -41.53 7.21 -29.52
CA PRO A 709 -42.26 6.23 -30.35
C PRO A 709 -41.63 4.83 -30.34
N ARG A 710 -40.29 4.74 -30.38
CA ARG A 710 -39.54 3.47 -30.35
C ARG A 710 -39.70 2.74 -29.02
N LEU A 711 -39.69 3.48 -27.92
CA LEU A 711 -39.91 2.93 -26.58
C LEU A 711 -41.33 2.39 -26.41
N GLU A 712 -42.33 3.10 -26.93
CA GLU A 712 -43.74 2.68 -26.86
C GLU A 712 -44.05 1.50 -27.80
N GLU A 713 -43.32 1.36 -28.91
CA GLU A 713 -43.30 0.14 -29.73
C GLU A 713 -42.68 -1.04 -28.98
N ALA A 714 -41.49 -0.86 -28.38
CA ALA A 714 -40.83 -1.89 -27.57
C ALA A 714 -41.68 -2.36 -26.37
N ARG A 715 -42.35 -1.43 -25.67
CA ARG A 715 -43.27 -1.73 -24.57
C ARG A 715 -44.44 -2.59 -25.03
N ARG A 716 -45.14 -2.18 -26.09
CA ARG A 716 -46.28 -2.94 -26.66
C ARG A 716 -45.86 -4.31 -27.20
N ALA A 717 -44.67 -4.43 -27.77
CA ALA A 717 -44.12 -5.72 -28.20
C ALA A 717 -43.90 -6.67 -26.99
N ALA A 718 -43.34 -6.17 -25.88
CA ALA A 718 -43.16 -6.94 -24.66
C ALA A 718 -44.50 -7.34 -24.00
N GLU A 719 -45.49 -6.45 -24.00
CA GLU A 719 -46.86 -6.73 -23.53
C GLU A 719 -47.54 -7.82 -24.36
N ALA A 720 -47.38 -7.78 -25.70
CA ALA A 720 -47.92 -8.81 -26.60
C ALA A 720 -47.27 -10.19 -26.38
N VAL A 721 -45.95 -10.24 -26.13
CA VAL A 721 -45.25 -11.50 -25.78
C VAL A 721 -45.75 -12.07 -24.45
N ARG A 722 -46.05 -11.20 -23.46
CA ARG A 722 -46.62 -11.59 -22.17
C ARG A 722 -48.07 -12.08 -22.26
N ALA A 723 -48.82 -11.66 -23.28
CA ALA A 723 -50.20 -12.05 -23.52
C ALA A 723 -50.37 -13.34 -24.36
N ALA A 724 -49.29 -13.90 -24.91
CA ALA A 724 -49.34 -15.13 -25.70
C ALA A 724 -49.56 -16.38 -24.79
N PRO A 725 -50.46 -17.31 -25.16
CA PRO A 725 -50.73 -18.49 -24.35
C PRO A 725 -49.57 -19.49 -24.38
N VAL A 726 -49.15 -19.97 -23.20
CA VAL A 726 -48.12 -21.01 -23.07
C VAL A 726 -48.69 -22.37 -23.50
N LEU A 727 -48.17 -22.91 -24.61
CA LEU A 727 -48.47 -24.28 -25.04
C LEU A 727 -47.76 -25.28 -24.12
N VAL A 728 -48.53 -25.90 -23.22
CA VAL A 728 -48.05 -27.01 -22.38
C VAL A 728 -47.88 -28.25 -23.26
N PRO A 729 -46.69 -28.90 -23.30
CA PRO A 729 -46.51 -30.13 -24.06
C PRO A 729 -47.27 -31.29 -23.40
N VAL A 730 -48.09 -31.98 -24.19
CA VAL A 730 -48.85 -33.16 -23.76
C VAL A 730 -47.89 -34.32 -23.47
N PRO A 731 -48.03 -35.07 -22.36
CA PRO A 731 -47.18 -36.23 -22.08
C PRO A 731 -47.41 -37.33 -23.11
N VAL A 732 -46.33 -37.81 -23.75
CA VAL A 732 -46.36 -39.01 -24.59
C VAL A 732 -46.34 -40.24 -23.66
N PRO A 733 -47.25 -41.22 -23.82
CA PRO A 733 -47.25 -42.42 -22.99
C PRO A 733 -46.05 -43.31 -23.35
N VAL A 734 -45.23 -43.64 -22.35
CA VAL A 734 -44.09 -44.55 -22.51
C VAL A 734 -44.61 -45.99 -22.68
N GLY A 735 -44.23 -46.63 -23.78
CA GLY A 735 -44.58 -48.03 -24.07
C GLY A 735 -44.02 -48.98 -23.00
N GLY A 736 -44.82 -49.97 -22.60
CA GLY A 736 -44.49 -50.86 -21.49
C GLY A 736 -43.33 -51.81 -21.78
N ALA A 737 -42.48 -52.01 -20.76
CA ALA A 737 -41.58 -53.16 -20.67
C ALA A 737 -42.20 -54.20 -19.73
N VAL A 738 -42.40 -55.42 -20.23
CA VAL A 738 -42.91 -56.56 -19.46
C VAL A 738 -41.79 -57.16 -18.62
N VAL A 739 -42.01 -57.32 -17.31
CA VAL A 739 -41.19 -58.15 -16.42
C VAL A 739 -42.14 -59.03 -15.59
N PRO A 740 -41.91 -60.36 -15.47
CA PRO A 740 -42.93 -61.30 -15.02
C PRO A 740 -43.11 -61.34 -13.50
N ALA A 741 -44.27 -61.87 -13.10
CA ALA A 741 -44.64 -62.03 -11.70
C ALA A 741 -43.75 -63.03 -10.95
N SER A 742 -43.46 -62.71 -9.69
CA SER A 742 -43.31 -63.72 -8.64
C SER A 742 -43.96 -63.18 -7.37
N GLY A 743 -44.85 -63.97 -6.79
CA GLY A 743 -45.45 -63.68 -5.49
C GLY A 743 -45.08 -64.78 -4.51
N ARG A 744 -44.19 -64.46 -3.58
CA ARG A 744 -44.15 -64.91 -2.17
C ARG A 744 -42.92 -64.34 -1.47
#